data_AF-A0A1C5X7N7-F1
#
_entry.id   AF-A0A1C5X7N7-F1
#
_cell.length_a   1.000
_cell.length_b   1.000
_cell.length_c   1.000
_cell.angle_alpha   90.00
_cell.angle_beta   90.00
_cell.angle_gamma   90.00
#
_symmetry.space_group_name_H-M   'P 1'
#
loop_
_entity.id
_entity.type
_entity.pdbx_description
1 polymer ?
#
loop_
_entity_poly.entity_id
_entity_poly.type
_entity_poly.pdbx_seq_one_letter_code
_entity_poly.pdbx_strand_id
1 'polypeptide(L)'
;MSNKRVLLHDFTYVLSKYYWLFIVTIALFLLLIPFSTAGLPGDSIFNIEVTHEQMKFRFIHDQALIPVLGGAVLMGMLTGCTLFRFLQDKKETTIFLSLGMTRPQLFFNRCLYGILVLFLGIGVPMFCSILLNLKALGTYEGLIRDGVYAALGIFVTAVISFGISICVSCAAGTLAESILYWAGIAGAPTAVCYSINALFRTLYWGNAWGASSYGDASYIREDLVSRFSFLNPLQFFYKELKTHAKFYRPMEQAVPDAVEGKLLVCWGTAAVLLLVLALYLIKHRKAESAGIAGTNRWLSEWLVGLTGFLIFAQIFSFLYSFSQGLAILFSFASLFVVQLFWRKVLFSYGMSFRKYVFSISLQEGIVFVLTLWCATGLFGQTERFLEKEPVKEASISYVGNPSLLAWPANGSSTGRGYYLTSEMVFDSSEETELVKNIQRTFVRQGSQELAYNEDNFEETVVPYDIVFQYTDGKGKEYVWYYDRASMAQLESILSLEDSESQKKQQSDLLMGAFRESEEMIWADSAYENGVLYVSDPLFTSTYQVELTEEEREELLTAAAKDRKEKDLQQQYFSKDETKAVLMFSQNGEYDCEHYAYNLDNAFLYLTDADQYTMQWLKEHELLELVEDTSAEIESITLQRFDPYMGMNGMTYPMGMYFMSYVSESLDEFIIQKDFGTKYTLTEPEEIQGILPGLRNGYYMSKGGFLAAVKCKGSDRYTYLFLPQQYVPDYVKG
;
A
#
# COMPACT_ATOMS: atom_id res chain seq x y z
N MET A 1 50.84 -33.78 26.89
CA MET A 1 49.74 -32.96 27.45
C MET A 1 48.41 -33.56 27.03
N SER A 2 47.45 -33.78 27.94
CA SER A 2 46.12 -34.31 27.60
C SER A 2 45.38 -33.39 26.63
N ASN A 3 44.72 -33.95 25.61
CA ASN A 3 43.96 -33.24 24.57
C ASN A 3 42.95 -32.23 25.17
N LYS A 4 42.40 -32.52 26.37
CA LYS A 4 41.51 -31.62 27.13
C LYS A 4 42.18 -30.33 27.60
N ARG A 5 43.45 -30.36 28.00
CA ARG A 5 44.18 -29.16 28.48
C ARG A 5 44.47 -28.18 27.35
N VAL A 6 44.71 -28.69 26.13
CA VAL A 6 44.98 -27.86 24.94
C VAL A 6 43.70 -27.15 24.47
N LEU A 7 42.56 -27.85 24.47
CA LEU A 7 41.26 -27.26 24.14
C LEU A 7 40.86 -26.15 25.11
N LEU A 8 41.01 -26.39 26.41
CA LEU A 8 40.71 -25.39 27.44
C LEU A 8 41.62 -24.15 27.30
N HIS A 9 42.91 -24.37 27.03
CA HIS A 9 43.86 -23.28 26.82
C HIS A 9 43.51 -22.41 25.60
N ASP A 10 43.13 -23.01 24.46
CA ASP A 10 42.66 -22.26 23.28
C ASP A 10 41.38 -21.48 23.59
N PHE A 11 40.42 -22.08 24.30
CA PHE A 11 39.19 -21.38 24.70
C PHE A 11 39.48 -20.17 25.61
N THR A 12 40.37 -20.33 26.61
CA THR A 12 40.79 -19.21 27.47
C THR A 12 41.53 -18.13 26.71
N TYR A 13 42.33 -18.50 25.70
CA TYR A 13 43.01 -17.55 24.83
C TYR A 13 42.02 -16.75 23.97
N VAL A 14 41.01 -17.41 23.38
CA VAL A 14 39.94 -16.75 22.61
C VAL A 14 39.18 -15.78 23.51
N LEU A 15 38.80 -16.22 24.71
CA LEU A 15 38.15 -15.36 25.71
C LEU A 15 39.01 -14.12 26.04
N SER A 16 40.29 -14.30 26.38
CA SER A 16 41.16 -13.17 26.75
C SER A 16 41.47 -12.23 25.59
N LYS A 17 41.52 -12.73 24.34
CA LYS A 17 41.81 -11.91 23.16
C LYS A 17 40.59 -11.13 22.68
N TYR A 18 39.39 -11.67 22.85
CA TYR A 18 38.17 -11.16 22.23
C TYR A 18 37.07 -10.73 23.22
N TYR A 19 37.37 -10.58 24.52
CA TYR A 19 36.39 -10.17 25.55
C TYR A 19 35.72 -8.82 25.24
N TRP A 20 36.40 -7.93 24.51
CA TRP A 20 35.85 -6.63 24.11
C TRP A 20 34.58 -6.77 23.25
N LEU A 21 34.43 -7.85 22.48
CA LEU A 21 33.22 -8.12 21.68
C LEU A 21 31.99 -8.24 22.59
N PHE A 22 32.15 -8.90 23.74
CA PHE A 22 31.09 -9.03 24.74
C PHE A 22 30.71 -7.67 25.33
N ILE A 23 31.70 -6.85 25.70
CA ILE A 23 31.48 -5.50 26.24
C ILE A 23 30.74 -4.62 25.25
N VAL A 24 31.13 -4.63 23.97
CA VAL A 24 30.46 -3.84 22.93
C VAL A 24 29.03 -4.35 22.69
N THR A 25 28.85 -5.68 22.62
CA THR A 25 27.51 -6.28 22.41
C THR A 25 26.57 -5.90 23.54
N ILE A 26 26.99 -6.08 24.80
CA ILE A 26 26.13 -5.80 25.96
C ILE A 26 25.84 -4.30 26.09
N ALA A 27 26.83 -3.43 25.84
CA ALA A 27 26.63 -1.99 25.89
C ALA A 27 25.61 -1.51 24.83
N LEU A 28 25.72 -2.02 23.61
CA LEU A 28 24.78 -1.72 22.53
C LEU A 28 23.35 -2.13 22.91
N PHE A 29 23.15 -3.37 23.35
CA PHE A 29 21.80 -3.86 23.64
C PHE A 29 21.22 -3.32 24.95
N LEU A 30 22.05 -2.93 25.93
CA LEU A 30 21.58 -2.17 27.10
C LEU A 30 21.01 -0.81 26.69
N LEU A 31 21.60 -0.16 25.69
CA LEU A 31 21.08 1.09 25.15
C LEU A 31 19.82 0.88 24.31
N LEU A 32 19.82 -0.13 23.43
CA LEU A 32 18.73 -0.33 22.48
C LEU A 32 17.47 -0.96 23.09
N ILE A 33 17.58 -1.75 24.16
CA ILE A 33 16.45 -2.50 24.74
C ILE A 33 15.96 -1.85 26.05
N PRO A 34 16.63 -1.99 27.22
CA PRO A 34 16.08 -1.45 28.46
C PRO A 34 16.13 0.07 28.55
N PHE A 35 17.17 0.74 28.01
CA PHE A 35 17.21 2.20 28.01
C PHE A 35 16.15 2.81 27.08
N SER A 36 15.91 2.25 25.89
CA SER A 36 14.80 2.72 25.02
C SER A 36 13.43 2.54 25.68
N THR A 37 13.29 1.54 26.55
CA THR A 37 12.04 1.24 27.26
C THR A 37 11.74 2.20 28.42
N ALA A 38 12.76 2.55 29.21
CA ALA A 38 12.57 3.27 30.48
C ALA A 38 13.35 4.58 30.60
N GLY A 39 14.39 4.78 29.80
CA GLY A 39 15.34 5.89 29.91
C GLY A 39 15.05 7.09 29.02
N LEU A 40 14.07 7.01 28.09
CA LEU A 40 13.69 8.11 27.23
C LEU A 40 12.81 9.13 27.98
N PRO A 41 13.18 10.43 28.03
CA PRO A 41 12.35 11.47 28.62
C PRO A 41 11.03 11.62 27.86
N GLY A 42 9.91 11.79 28.58
CA GLY A 42 8.58 11.85 27.97
C GLY A 42 8.00 10.46 27.70
N ASP A 43 8.74 9.59 27.02
CA ASP A 43 8.28 8.28 26.55
C ASP A 43 8.65 7.09 27.47
N SER A 44 8.99 7.33 28.73
CA SER A 44 9.35 6.26 29.68
C SER A 44 8.14 5.39 30.06
N ILE A 45 8.36 4.09 30.25
CA ILE A 45 7.33 3.18 30.81
C ILE A 45 6.91 3.56 32.25
N PHE A 46 7.69 4.41 32.93
CA PHE A 46 7.32 4.93 34.24
C PHE A 46 6.49 6.23 34.17
N ASN A 47 6.24 6.77 32.97
CA ASN A 47 5.42 7.96 32.79
C ASN A 47 3.94 7.58 32.65
N ILE A 48 3.10 8.12 33.55
CA ILE A 48 1.65 7.86 33.62
C ILE A 48 0.93 8.40 32.38
N GLU A 49 1.40 9.51 31.79
CA GLU A 49 0.79 10.12 30.59
C GLU A 49 0.94 9.23 29.35
N VAL A 50 2.01 8.43 29.27
CA VAL A 50 2.28 7.53 28.13
C VAL A 50 1.73 6.12 28.37
N THR A 51 1.50 5.76 29.63
CA THR A 51 1.02 4.44 30.06
C THR A 51 -0.46 4.46 30.44
N HIS A 52 -1.29 5.28 29.77
CA HIS A 52 -2.77 5.19 29.85
C HIS A 52 -3.22 3.74 30.11
N GLU A 53 -4.29 3.50 30.89
CA GLU A 53 -4.67 2.18 31.47
C GLU A 53 -4.64 0.95 30.53
N GLN A 54 -4.61 1.19 29.22
CA GLN A 54 -4.49 0.23 28.15
C GLN A 54 -3.08 -0.38 27.99
N MET A 55 -1.95 0.28 28.25
CA MET A 55 -0.61 -0.33 28.06
C MET A 55 -0.30 -1.38 29.14
N LYS A 56 0.07 -2.61 28.74
CA LYS A 56 0.37 -3.72 29.68
C LYS A 56 1.85 -4.08 29.77
N PHE A 57 2.57 -4.06 28.65
CA PHE A 57 4.03 -4.19 28.64
C PHE A 57 4.63 -3.60 27.36
N ARG A 58 5.90 -3.24 27.42
CA ARG A 58 6.73 -2.79 26.30
C ARG A 58 8.19 -3.12 26.58
N PHE A 59 8.80 -4.00 25.79
CA PHE A 59 10.20 -4.44 25.97
C PHE A 59 11.20 -3.59 25.18
N ILE A 60 10.76 -3.00 24.08
CA ILE A 60 11.55 -2.20 23.14
C ILE A 60 10.65 -1.06 22.63
N HIS A 61 11.21 0.15 22.52
CA HIS A 61 10.51 1.28 21.91
C HIS A 61 10.32 1.10 20.40
N ASP A 62 9.23 1.62 19.81
CA ASP A 62 8.94 1.45 18.38
C ASP A 62 10.09 1.91 17.47
N GLN A 63 10.67 3.06 17.79
CA GLN A 63 11.80 3.62 17.07
C GLN A 63 13.09 2.79 17.22
N ALA A 64 13.17 1.94 18.25
CA ALA A 64 14.33 1.09 18.53
C ALA A 64 14.22 -0.31 17.89
N LEU A 65 13.06 -0.71 17.34
CA LEU A 65 12.87 -2.04 16.74
C LEU A 65 13.86 -2.33 15.59
N ILE A 66 13.95 -1.41 14.62
CA ILE A 66 14.89 -1.53 13.49
C ILE A 66 16.34 -1.49 13.96
N PRO A 67 16.77 -0.53 14.82
CA PRO A 67 18.09 -0.53 15.42
C PRO A 67 18.45 -1.82 16.18
N VAL A 68 17.51 -2.45 16.91
CA VAL A 68 17.77 -3.71 17.64
C VAL A 68 18.10 -4.85 16.69
N LEU A 69 17.31 -5.04 15.63
CA LEU A 69 17.59 -6.07 14.62
C LEU A 69 18.88 -5.76 13.84
N GLY A 70 19.07 -4.50 13.45
CA GLY A 70 20.31 -4.04 12.82
C GLY A 70 21.53 -4.30 13.70
N GLY A 71 21.42 -4.03 15.01
CA GLY A 71 22.45 -4.32 16.00
C GLY A 71 22.75 -5.81 16.12
N ALA A 72 21.73 -6.67 16.12
CA ALA A 72 21.88 -8.13 16.16
C ALA A 72 22.62 -8.65 14.93
N VAL A 73 22.22 -8.19 13.76
CA VAL A 73 22.84 -8.49 12.48
C VAL A 73 24.32 -8.03 12.48
N LEU A 74 24.59 -6.79 12.88
CA LEU A 74 25.94 -6.22 12.92
C LEU A 74 26.84 -6.95 13.92
N MET A 75 26.36 -7.24 15.13
CA MET A 75 27.14 -7.94 16.14
C MET A 75 27.39 -9.40 15.76
N GLY A 76 26.42 -10.07 15.13
CA GLY A 76 26.63 -11.39 14.52
C GLY A 76 27.76 -11.35 13.48
N MET A 77 27.73 -10.34 12.60
CA MET A 77 28.74 -10.17 11.56
C MET A 77 30.13 -9.92 12.15
N LEU A 78 30.23 -8.93 13.03
CA LEU A 78 31.49 -8.54 13.67
C LEU A 78 32.09 -9.73 14.43
N THR A 79 31.28 -10.46 15.19
CA THR A 79 31.73 -11.64 15.94
C THR A 79 32.25 -12.73 14.99
N GLY A 80 31.56 -13.02 13.90
CA GLY A 80 31.97 -14.03 12.93
C GLY A 80 33.27 -13.67 12.22
N CYS A 81 33.34 -12.47 11.66
CA CYS A 81 34.51 -11.98 10.94
C CYS A 81 35.75 -11.86 11.84
N THR A 82 35.59 -11.41 13.08
CA THR A 82 36.72 -11.26 14.01
C THR A 82 37.28 -12.59 14.51
N LEU A 83 36.41 -13.55 14.85
CA LEU A 83 36.83 -14.87 15.35
C LEU A 83 37.49 -15.73 14.27
N PHE A 84 37.11 -15.54 13.00
CA PHE A 84 37.62 -16.31 11.86
C PHE A 84 38.59 -15.53 10.97
N ARG A 85 38.96 -14.29 11.36
CA ARG A 85 39.96 -13.45 10.68
C ARG A 85 41.28 -14.17 10.44
N PHE A 86 41.68 -15.05 11.36
CA PHE A 86 42.94 -15.80 11.27
C PHE A 86 43.06 -16.62 9.99
N LEU A 87 41.93 -17.00 9.37
CA LEU A 87 41.92 -17.74 8.11
C LEU A 87 42.31 -16.87 6.90
N GLN A 88 42.18 -15.55 7.01
CA GLN A 88 42.43 -14.58 5.93
C GLN A 88 43.84 -13.99 6.01
N ASP A 89 44.50 -14.04 7.16
CA ASP A 89 45.89 -13.64 7.31
C ASP A 89 46.82 -14.84 7.10
N LYS A 90 47.73 -14.74 6.12
CA LYS A 90 48.69 -15.79 5.79
C LYS A 90 49.57 -16.18 6.98
N LYS A 91 49.98 -15.21 7.81
CA LYS A 91 50.83 -15.44 8.99
C LYS A 91 50.05 -16.18 10.07
N GLU A 92 48.86 -15.71 10.41
CA GLU A 92 48.01 -16.36 11.41
C GLU A 92 47.54 -17.74 10.94
N THR A 93 47.13 -17.90 9.68
CA THR A 93 46.72 -19.19 9.11
C THR A 93 47.82 -20.25 9.26
N THR A 94 49.06 -19.90 8.96
CA THR A 94 50.20 -20.82 9.08
C THR A 94 50.45 -21.19 10.55
N ILE A 95 50.34 -20.24 11.47
CA ILE A 95 50.49 -20.49 12.91
C ILE A 95 49.36 -21.40 13.41
N PHE A 96 48.09 -21.08 13.13
CA PHE A 96 46.95 -21.85 13.63
C PHE A 96 46.82 -23.24 13.00
N LEU A 97 47.27 -23.42 11.75
CA LEU A 97 47.30 -24.73 11.10
C LEU A 97 48.55 -25.56 11.45
N SER A 98 49.58 -24.96 12.06
CA SER A 98 50.76 -25.68 12.60
C SER A 98 50.63 -26.02 14.09
N LEU A 99 49.64 -25.45 14.79
CA LEU A 99 49.24 -25.92 16.12
C LEU A 99 48.76 -27.39 16.03
N GLY A 100 49.11 -28.23 17.00
CA GLY A 100 48.69 -29.63 17.08
C GLY A 100 47.19 -29.88 17.32
N MET A 101 46.32 -28.94 16.95
CA MET A 101 44.86 -29.04 17.04
C MET A 101 44.23 -29.33 15.68
N THR A 102 43.13 -30.06 15.67
CA THR A 102 42.38 -30.31 14.42
C THR A 102 41.50 -29.11 14.05
N ARG A 103 41.26 -28.91 12.75
CA ARG A 103 40.38 -27.83 12.25
C ARG A 103 38.98 -27.82 12.89
N PRO A 104 38.31 -28.97 13.11
CA PRO A 104 37.02 -29.01 13.80
C PRO A 104 37.10 -28.54 15.25
N GLN A 105 38.15 -28.92 15.98
CA GLN A 105 38.33 -28.49 17.37
C GLN A 105 38.49 -26.96 17.47
N LEU A 106 39.29 -26.38 16.57
CA LEU A 106 39.48 -24.93 16.46
C LEU A 106 38.17 -24.19 16.16
N PHE A 107 37.35 -24.77 15.26
CA PHE A 107 36.03 -24.27 14.91
C PHE A 107 35.07 -24.30 16.10
N PHE A 108 34.93 -25.44 16.78
CA PHE A 108 33.99 -25.58 17.90
C PHE A 108 34.27 -24.60 19.04
N ASN A 109 35.53 -24.41 19.43
CA ASN A 109 35.90 -23.45 20.49
C ASN A 109 35.48 -22.02 20.16
N ARG A 110 35.72 -21.58 18.91
CA ARG A 110 35.38 -20.22 18.44
C ARG A 110 33.88 -20.04 18.27
N CYS A 111 33.18 -21.03 17.69
CA CYS A 111 31.72 -20.99 17.58
C CYS A 111 31.04 -20.96 18.95
N LEU A 112 31.50 -21.78 19.90
CA LEU A 112 30.98 -21.78 21.27
C LEU A 112 31.15 -20.40 21.91
N TYR A 113 32.34 -19.80 21.79
CA TYR A 113 32.59 -18.45 22.30
C TYR A 113 31.67 -17.41 21.64
N GLY A 114 31.57 -17.40 20.31
CA GLY A 114 30.71 -16.46 19.58
C GLY A 114 29.24 -16.58 19.96
N ILE A 115 28.72 -17.81 20.06
CA ILE A 115 27.35 -18.07 20.49
C ILE A 115 27.11 -17.58 21.92
N LEU A 116 28.05 -17.81 22.85
CA LEU A 116 27.95 -17.33 24.23
C LEU A 116 27.92 -15.80 24.31
N VAL A 117 28.77 -15.12 23.52
CA VAL A 117 28.81 -13.65 23.45
C VAL A 117 27.45 -13.10 22.99
N LEU A 118 26.88 -13.66 21.93
CA LEU A 118 25.59 -13.22 21.40
C LEU A 118 24.44 -13.56 22.36
N PHE A 119 24.45 -14.75 22.95
CA PHE A 119 23.41 -15.21 23.88
C PHE A 119 23.35 -14.32 25.13
N LEU A 120 24.49 -14.11 25.79
CA LEU A 120 24.54 -13.28 26.99
C LEU A 120 24.39 -11.79 26.67
N GLY A 121 24.93 -11.35 25.54
CA GLY A 121 24.86 -9.95 25.10
C GLY A 121 23.44 -9.48 24.77
N ILE A 122 22.55 -10.38 24.34
CA ILE A 122 21.13 -10.09 24.06
C ILE A 122 20.23 -10.49 25.25
N GLY A 123 20.48 -11.65 25.85
CA GLY A 123 19.67 -12.19 26.92
C GLY A 123 19.69 -11.34 28.19
N VAL A 124 20.86 -10.80 28.59
CA VAL A 124 20.96 -9.96 29.79
C VAL A 124 20.17 -8.64 29.63
N PRO A 125 20.32 -7.86 28.55
CA PRO A 125 19.52 -6.65 28.35
C PRO A 125 18.01 -6.91 28.25
N MET A 126 17.59 -7.99 27.59
CA MET A 126 16.17 -8.34 27.54
C MET A 126 15.63 -8.71 28.93
N PHE A 127 16.40 -9.49 29.71
CA PHE A 127 16.02 -9.82 31.08
C PHE A 127 15.88 -8.56 31.95
N CYS A 128 16.78 -7.59 31.81
CA CYS A 128 16.63 -6.28 32.45
C CYS A 128 15.34 -5.56 32.04
N SER A 129 14.98 -5.58 30.74
CA SER A 129 13.74 -4.96 30.25
C SER A 129 12.49 -5.63 30.81
N ILE A 130 12.47 -6.97 30.91
CA ILE A 130 11.39 -7.73 31.56
C ILE A 130 11.24 -7.31 33.03
N LEU A 131 12.35 -7.18 33.77
CA LEU A 131 12.32 -6.72 35.16
C LEU A 131 11.79 -5.28 35.31
N LEU A 132 12.14 -4.39 34.37
CA LEU A 132 11.63 -3.02 34.36
C LEU A 132 10.12 -2.99 34.13
N ASN A 133 9.60 -3.81 33.21
CA ASN A 133 8.16 -3.96 32.97
C ASN A 133 7.43 -4.48 34.21
N LEU A 134 7.96 -5.53 34.84
CA LEU A 134 7.39 -6.08 36.08
C LEU A 134 7.33 -5.04 37.20
N LYS A 135 8.30 -4.15 37.28
CA LYS A 135 8.35 -3.07 38.29
C LYS A 135 7.39 -1.92 37.96
N ALA A 136 7.24 -1.58 36.68
CA ALA A 136 6.43 -0.43 36.24
C ALA A 136 4.92 -0.76 36.16
N LEU A 137 4.56 -1.89 35.55
CA LEU A 137 3.18 -2.22 35.17
C LEU A 137 2.65 -3.49 35.86
N GLY A 138 3.50 -4.22 36.60
CA GLY A 138 3.14 -5.48 37.26
C GLY A 138 3.21 -6.70 36.34
N THR A 139 2.58 -7.80 36.76
CA THR A 139 2.52 -9.05 35.99
C THR A 139 1.30 -9.07 35.09
N TYR A 140 1.51 -9.37 33.81
CA TYR A 140 0.43 -9.56 32.83
C TYR A 140 0.59 -10.90 32.10
N GLU A 141 -0.52 -11.48 31.66
CA GLU A 141 -0.51 -12.71 30.86
C GLU A 141 0.22 -12.47 29.52
N GLY A 142 1.18 -13.35 29.19
CA GLY A 142 2.01 -13.19 27.99
C GLY A 142 3.31 -12.42 28.18
N LEU A 143 3.51 -11.65 29.25
CA LEU A 143 4.74 -10.83 29.45
C LEU A 143 6.03 -11.66 29.38
N ILE A 144 6.12 -12.76 30.13
CA ILE A 144 7.33 -13.61 30.12
C ILE A 144 7.47 -14.34 28.77
N ARG A 145 6.35 -14.83 28.24
CA ARG A 145 6.31 -15.56 26.96
C ARG A 145 6.84 -14.69 25.82
N ASP A 146 6.31 -13.48 25.68
CA ASP A 146 6.62 -12.56 24.59
C ASP A 146 8.03 -11.96 24.75
N GLY A 147 8.45 -11.67 25.98
CA GLY A 147 9.83 -11.25 26.27
C GLY A 147 10.87 -12.33 25.92
N VAL A 148 10.61 -13.59 26.26
CA VAL A 148 11.48 -14.72 25.88
C VAL A 148 11.45 -14.96 24.37
N TYR A 149 10.28 -14.89 23.74
CA TYR A 149 10.13 -15.03 22.29
C TYR A 149 10.92 -13.96 21.54
N ALA A 150 10.80 -12.70 21.96
CA ALA A 150 11.56 -11.58 21.40
C ALA A 150 13.08 -11.78 21.57
N ALA A 151 13.55 -12.17 22.76
CA ALA A 151 14.97 -12.49 22.99
C ALA A 151 15.48 -13.58 22.05
N LEU A 152 14.72 -14.68 21.92
CA LEU A 152 15.10 -15.82 21.08
C LEU A 152 15.14 -15.41 19.60
N GLY A 153 14.19 -14.63 19.11
CA GLY A 153 14.20 -14.17 17.73
C GLY A 153 15.38 -13.26 17.41
N ILE A 154 15.65 -12.25 18.25
CA ILE A 154 16.82 -11.38 18.10
C ILE A 154 18.13 -12.18 18.14
N PHE A 155 18.21 -13.17 19.05
CA PHE A 155 19.36 -14.07 19.15
C PHE A 155 19.53 -14.94 17.89
N VAL A 156 18.46 -15.56 17.39
CA VAL A 156 18.51 -16.37 16.16
C VAL A 156 18.95 -15.50 14.97
N THR A 157 18.44 -14.27 14.83
CA THR A 157 18.90 -13.32 13.82
C THR A 157 20.41 -13.06 13.92
N ALA A 158 20.93 -12.82 15.12
CA ALA A 158 22.36 -12.64 15.33
C ALA A 158 23.18 -13.89 14.96
N VAL A 159 22.70 -15.09 15.30
CA VAL A 159 23.36 -16.36 14.99
C VAL A 159 23.34 -16.67 13.48
N ILE A 160 22.26 -16.32 12.77
CA ILE A 160 22.21 -16.42 11.30
C ILE A 160 23.28 -15.53 10.68
N SER A 161 23.34 -14.25 11.07
CA SER A 161 24.35 -13.32 10.59
C SER A 161 25.77 -13.83 10.90
N PHE A 162 25.99 -14.34 12.12
CA PHE A 162 27.23 -14.99 12.54
C PHE A 162 27.60 -16.18 11.66
N GLY A 163 26.66 -17.08 11.39
CA GLY A 163 26.85 -18.24 10.52
C GLY A 163 27.23 -17.85 9.09
N ILE A 164 26.53 -16.88 8.50
CA ILE A 164 26.87 -16.31 7.18
C ILE A 164 28.29 -15.76 7.20
N SER A 165 28.65 -14.97 8.23
CA SER A 165 30.00 -14.40 8.37
C SER A 165 31.09 -15.45 8.47
N ILE A 166 30.86 -16.59 9.11
CA ILE A 166 31.84 -17.68 9.14
C ILE A 166 31.97 -18.32 7.76
N CYS A 167 30.85 -18.61 7.08
CA CYS A 167 30.84 -19.19 5.74
C CYS A 167 31.62 -18.31 4.75
N VAL A 168 31.33 -17.00 4.71
CA VAL A 168 32.05 -16.08 3.82
C VAL A 168 33.49 -15.88 4.25
N SER A 169 33.78 -15.86 5.56
CA SER A 169 35.15 -15.80 6.05
C SER A 169 35.95 -17.02 5.60
N CYS A 170 35.31 -18.20 5.51
CA CYS A 170 35.91 -19.44 4.99
C CYS A 170 36.17 -19.39 3.48
N ALA A 171 35.32 -18.67 2.74
CA ALA A 171 35.35 -18.58 1.28
C ALA A 171 36.24 -17.44 0.75
N ALA A 172 36.37 -16.35 1.49
CA ALA A 172 37.14 -15.16 1.12
C ALA A 172 38.63 -15.29 1.49
N GLY A 173 39.47 -14.63 0.70
CA GLY A 173 40.90 -14.54 0.97
C GLY A 173 41.26 -13.38 1.90
N THR A 174 40.44 -12.32 1.91
CA THR A 174 40.65 -11.11 2.72
C THR A 174 39.45 -10.75 3.61
N LEU A 175 39.68 -9.91 4.61
CA LEU A 175 38.60 -9.40 5.49
C LEU A 175 37.60 -8.52 4.73
N ALA A 176 38.10 -7.67 3.83
CA ALA A 176 37.26 -6.80 3.02
C ALA A 176 36.27 -7.61 2.16
N GLU A 177 36.74 -8.65 1.49
CA GLU A 177 35.87 -9.57 0.73
C GLU A 177 34.85 -10.27 1.62
N SER A 178 35.23 -10.66 2.84
CA SER A 178 34.31 -11.34 3.76
C SER A 178 33.14 -10.42 4.14
N ILE A 179 33.43 -9.14 4.40
CA ILE A 179 32.41 -8.14 4.70
C ILE A 179 31.52 -7.90 3.46
N LEU A 180 32.11 -7.79 2.27
CA LEU A 180 31.38 -7.57 1.03
C LEU A 180 30.47 -8.77 0.66
N TYR A 181 30.98 -10.00 0.76
CA TYR A 181 30.19 -11.20 0.52
C TYR A 181 29.11 -11.39 1.58
N TRP A 182 29.39 -11.05 2.84
CA TRP A 182 28.36 -11.04 3.88
C TRP A 182 27.24 -10.07 3.52
N ALA A 183 27.59 -8.82 3.17
CA ALA A 183 26.60 -7.79 2.83
C ALA A 183 25.77 -8.19 1.62
N GLY A 184 26.42 -8.78 0.61
CA GLY A 184 25.73 -9.39 -0.52
C GLY A 184 24.75 -10.47 -0.08
N ILE A 185 25.23 -11.56 0.54
CA ILE A 185 24.42 -12.75 0.88
C ILE A 185 23.26 -12.38 1.81
N ALA A 186 23.53 -11.59 2.85
CA ALA A 186 22.52 -11.21 3.80
C ALA A 186 21.51 -10.22 3.18
N GLY A 187 21.98 -9.27 2.36
CA GLY A 187 21.13 -8.27 1.71
C GLY A 187 20.44 -8.73 0.43
N ALA A 188 20.76 -9.91 -0.10
CA ALA A 188 20.26 -10.36 -1.40
C ALA A 188 18.74 -10.49 -1.50
N PRO A 189 18.04 -11.10 -0.52
CA PRO A 189 16.58 -11.15 -0.57
C PRO A 189 15.96 -9.76 -0.65
N THR A 190 16.45 -8.80 0.13
CA THR A 190 16.01 -7.40 0.06
C THR A 190 16.30 -6.80 -1.31
N ALA A 191 17.55 -6.90 -1.79
CA ALA A 191 17.96 -6.28 -3.04
C ALA A 191 17.18 -6.83 -4.25
N VAL A 192 16.99 -8.16 -4.32
CA VAL A 192 16.22 -8.79 -5.41
C VAL A 192 14.75 -8.40 -5.35
N CYS A 193 14.11 -8.52 -4.17
CA CYS A 193 12.69 -8.17 -4.02
C CYS A 193 12.46 -6.69 -4.30
N TYR A 194 13.33 -5.82 -3.80
CA TYR A 194 13.26 -4.38 -4.05
C TYR A 194 13.41 -4.06 -5.53
N SER A 195 14.44 -4.60 -6.20
CA SER A 195 14.68 -4.35 -7.63
C SER A 195 13.55 -4.84 -8.52
N ILE A 196 13.01 -6.03 -8.26
CA ILE A 196 11.86 -6.55 -9.02
C ILE A 196 10.63 -5.69 -8.74
N ASN A 197 10.37 -5.32 -7.50
CA ASN A 197 9.23 -4.47 -7.13
C ASN A 197 9.31 -3.09 -7.79
N ALA A 198 10.51 -2.48 -7.84
CA ALA A 198 10.75 -1.23 -8.55
C ALA A 198 10.45 -1.35 -10.05
N LEU A 199 10.93 -2.41 -10.70
CA LEU A 199 10.64 -2.66 -12.11
C LEU A 199 9.15 -2.96 -12.35
N PHE A 200 8.47 -3.68 -11.45
CA PHE A 200 7.02 -3.93 -11.56
C PHE A 200 6.22 -2.64 -11.47
N ARG A 201 6.51 -1.77 -10.50
CA ARG A 201 5.83 -0.48 -10.37
C ARG A 201 5.99 0.40 -11.61
N THR A 202 7.14 0.30 -12.29
CA THR A 202 7.43 1.11 -13.47
C THR A 202 6.91 0.51 -14.78
N LEU A 203 6.97 -0.82 -14.94
CA LEU A 203 6.77 -1.48 -16.23
C LEU A 203 5.53 -2.36 -16.32
N TYR A 204 5.02 -2.86 -15.19
CA TYR A 204 3.91 -3.80 -15.20
C TYR A 204 2.59 -3.06 -14.98
N TRP A 205 1.86 -2.85 -16.08
CA TRP A 205 0.50 -2.34 -16.05
C TRP A 205 -0.44 -3.35 -15.37
N GLY A 206 -1.08 -2.94 -14.27
CA GLY A 206 -1.86 -3.83 -13.41
C GLY A 206 -1.12 -4.32 -12.15
N ASN A 207 0.08 -3.80 -11.84
CA ASN A 207 0.82 -4.23 -10.65
C ASN A 207 0.17 -3.78 -9.33
N ALA A 208 -0.33 -4.75 -8.56
CA ALA A 208 -0.79 -4.50 -7.19
C ALA A 208 0.35 -4.45 -6.14
N TRP A 209 1.51 -5.06 -6.40
CA TRP A 209 2.54 -5.22 -5.37
C TRP A 209 3.14 -3.89 -4.93
N GLY A 210 2.92 -3.56 -3.65
CA GLY A 210 3.32 -2.29 -3.06
C GLY A 210 2.53 -1.09 -3.59
N ALA A 211 1.42 -1.27 -4.30
CA ALA A 211 0.54 -0.17 -4.64
C ALA A 211 -0.20 0.31 -3.37
N SER A 212 -0.38 1.61 -3.24
CA SER A 212 -1.15 2.24 -2.18
C SER A 212 -2.27 3.06 -2.79
N SER A 213 -3.40 3.13 -2.08
CA SER A 213 -4.48 4.04 -2.41
C SER A 213 -4.04 5.49 -2.19
N TYR A 214 -4.78 6.45 -2.75
CA TYR A 214 -4.55 7.87 -2.48
C TYR A 214 -4.49 8.17 -0.97
N GLY A 215 -3.54 9.04 -0.60
CA GLY A 215 -3.23 9.38 0.78
C GLY A 215 -2.32 8.37 1.52
N ASP A 216 -1.83 7.32 0.86
CA ASP A 216 -1.07 6.22 1.47
C ASP A 216 -1.81 5.58 2.68
N ALA A 217 -3.15 5.72 2.72
CA ALA A 217 -3.98 5.28 3.83
C ALA A 217 -3.97 3.75 3.97
N SER A 218 -3.87 3.02 2.86
CA SER A 218 -3.76 1.57 2.84
C SER A 218 -2.92 1.07 1.66
N TYR A 219 -2.19 -0.03 1.88
CA TYR A 219 -1.56 -0.77 0.80
C TYR A 219 -2.59 -1.74 0.21
N ILE A 220 -2.82 -1.65 -1.11
CA ILE A 220 -3.65 -2.61 -1.85
C ILE A 220 -3.05 -4.00 -1.74
N ARG A 221 -1.72 -4.08 -1.85
CA ARG A 221 -0.96 -5.28 -1.54
C ARG A 221 0.40 -4.90 -0.99
N GLU A 222 0.86 -5.60 0.04
CA GLU A 222 2.19 -5.40 0.60
C GLU A 222 3.28 -5.51 -0.47
N ASP A 223 4.37 -4.76 -0.34
CA ASP A 223 5.49 -4.88 -1.30
C ASP A 223 6.18 -6.25 -1.20
N LEU A 224 6.96 -6.61 -2.23
CA LEU A 224 7.66 -7.89 -2.27
C LEU A 224 8.65 -8.08 -1.11
N VAL A 225 9.25 -6.99 -0.59
CA VAL A 225 10.21 -7.06 0.52
C VAL A 225 9.49 -7.48 1.81
N SER A 226 8.32 -6.90 2.08
CA SER A 226 7.47 -7.16 3.22
C SER A 226 6.81 -8.53 3.11
N ARG A 227 6.34 -8.90 1.90
CA ARG A 227 5.76 -10.22 1.60
C ARG A 227 6.75 -11.35 1.89
N PHE A 228 7.98 -11.22 1.37
CA PHE A 228 9.01 -12.24 1.51
C PHE A 228 9.97 -11.98 2.68
N SER A 229 9.61 -11.07 3.60
CA SER A 229 10.41 -10.77 4.78
C SER A 229 10.74 -12.02 5.59
N PHE A 230 9.82 -12.99 5.69
CA PHE A 230 10.02 -14.27 6.38
C PHE A 230 11.15 -15.14 5.80
N LEU A 231 11.54 -14.94 4.53
CA LEU A 231 12.68 -15.61 3.88
C LEU A 231 13.97 -14.78 3.97
N ASN A 232 13.89 -13.55 4.47
CA ASN A 232 15.02 -12.64 4.54
C ASN A 232 15.81 -12.83 5.84
N PRO A 233 17.10 -13.22 5.80
CA PRO A 233 17.90 -13.47 7.00
C PRO A 233 18.08 -12.21 7.87
N LEU A 234 17.84 -11.02 7.32
CA LEU A 234 17.92 -9.75 8.03
C LEU A 234 16.59 -9.28 8.64
N GLN A 235 15.46 -9.69 8.07
CA GLN A 235 14.15 -9.11 8.37
C GLN A 235 13.09 -10.12 8.80
N PHE A 236 13.35 -11.42 8.77
CA PHE A 236 12.34 -12.45 9.06
C PHE A 236 11.62 -12.24 10.38
N PHE A 237 12.31 -11.74 11.40
CA PHE A 237 11.74 -11.53 12.73
C PHE A 237 11.13 -10.14 12.94
N TYR A 238 11.14 -9.24 11.94
CA TYR A 238 10.68 -7.85 12.13
C TYR A 238 9.18 -7.74 12.43
N LYS A 239 8.34 -8.45 11.67
CA LYS A 239 6.88 -8.47 11.89
C LYS A 239 6.54 -9.02 13.27
N GLU A 240 7.08 -10.20 13.61
CA GLU A 240 6.94 -10.83 14.92
C GLU A 240 7.43 -9.95 16.08
N LEU A 241 8.58 -9.28 15.90
CA LEU A 241 9.12 -8.37 16.91
C LEU A 241 8.19 -7.16 17.09
N LYS A 242 7.64 -6.59 16.01
CA LYS A 242 6.70 -5.47 16.08
C LYS A 242 5.44 -5.85 16.86
N THR A 243 4.91 -7.06 16.64
CA THR A 243 3.71 -7.57 17.31
C THR A 243 3.95 -7.89 18.80
N HIS A 244 5.06 -8.55 19.14
CA HIS A 244 5.28 -9.07 20.49
C HIS A 244 6.20 -8.22 21.37
N ALA A 245 6.82 -7.15 20.84
CA ALA A 245 7.65 -6.26 21.66
C ALA A 245 6.83 -5.36 22.61
N LYS A 246 5.53 -5.19 22.36
CA LYS A 246 4.64 -4.36 23.18
C LYS A 246 3.20 -4.86 23.10
N PHE A 247 2.41 -4.59 24.13
CA PHE A 247 0.98 -4.86 24.14
C PHE A 247 0.22 -3.70 24.78
N TYR A 248 -0.69 -3.14 24.00
CA TYR A 248 -1.78 -2.28 24.47
C TYR A 248 -3.04 -3.12 24.44
N ARG A 249 -3.87 -3.02 25.48
CA ARG A 249 -5.16 -3.70 25.55
C ARG A 249 -6.16 -2.95 24.65
N PRO A 250 -6.53 -3.48 23.47
CA PRO A 250 -7.65 -2.94 22.71
C PRO A 250 -8.97 -3.27 23.43
N MET A 251 -10.07 -2.62 23.01
CA MET A 251 -11.41 -2.91 23.55
C MET A 251 -11.87 -4.33 23.21
N GLU A 252 -11.40 -4.89 22.09
CA GLU A 252 -11.83 -6.19 21.53
C GLU A 252 -11.09 -7.40 22.13
N GLN A 253 -9.84 -7.24 22.59
CA GLN A 253 -8.99 -8.35 23.01
C GLN A 253 -8.35 -8.12 24.38
N ALA A 254 -8.53 -9.08 25.28
CA ALA A 254 -8.01 -9.03 26.63
C ALA A 254 -6.58 -9.57 26.78
N VAL A 255 -6.07 -10.35 25.83
CA VAL A 255 -4.78 -11.06 25.95
C VAL A 255 -3.97 -10.87 24.66
N PRO A 256 -2.64 -10.73 24.72
CA PRO A 256 -1.80 -10.65 23.52
C PRO A 256 -1.89 -11.93 22.68
N ASP A 257 -1.77 -11.76 21.36
CA ASP A 257 -1.75 -12.85 20.38
C ASP A 257 -0.82 -13.99 20.77
N ALA A 258 -1.21 -15.22 20.43
CA ALA A 258 -0.40 -16.39 20.68
C ALA A 258 0.89 -16.36 19.85
N VAL A 259 2.00 -16.75 20.47
CA VAL A 259 3.30 -16.81 19.80
C VAL A 259 3.38 -18.00 18.85
N GLU A 260 3.73 -17.74 17.58
CA GLU A 260 3.96 -18.78 16.57
C GLU A 260 5.43 -19.21 16.49
N GLY A 261 5.79 -20.26 17.25
CA GLY A 261 7.18 -20.76 17.28
C GLY A 261 7.73 -21.34 15.96
N LYS A 262 6.90 -21.52 14.91
CA LYS A 262 7.29 -22.14 13.63
C LYS A 262 8.44 -21.38 12.97
N LEU A 263 8.36 -20.05 12.93
CA LEU A 263 9.36 -19.21 12.28
C LEU A 263 10.73 -19.34 12.96
N LEU A 264 10.75 -19.33 14.30
CA LEU A 264 11.97 -19.53 15.08
C LEU A 264 12.55 -20.93 14.92
N VAL A 265 11.72 -21.97 14.84
CA VAL A 265 12.18 -23.34 14.62
C VAL A 265 12.82 -23.47 13.24
N CYS A 266 12.20 -22.92 12.19
CA CYS A 266 12.73 -22.92 10.83
C CYS A 266 14.07 -22.19 10.75
N TRP A 267 14.17 -20.96 11.26
CA TRP A 267 15.40 -20.18 11.21
C TRP A 267 16.47 -20.68 12.20
N GLY A 268 16.08 -21.23 13.35
CA GLY A 268 16.98 -21.94 14.25
C GLY A 268 17.60 -23.16 13.57
N THR A 269 16.80 -23.92 12.82
CA THR A 269 17.31 -25.03 12.00
C THR A 269 18.25 -24.52 10.89
N ALA A 270 17.89 -23.44 10.21
CA ALA A 270 18.74 -22.81 9.20
C ALA A 270 20.08 -22.35 9.79
N ALA A 271 20.09 -21.81 11.01
CA ALA A 271 21.30 -21.42 11.73
C ALA A 271 22.21 -22.64 12.00
N VAL A 272 21.64 -23.76 12.46
CA VAL A 272 22.40 -25.01 12.65
C VAL A 272 22.97 -25.50 11.33
N LEU A 273 22.18 -25.51 10.25
CA LEU A 273 22.64 -25.90 8.91
C LEU A 273 23.76 -25.00 8.39
N LEU A 274 23.70 -23.69 8.63
CA LEU A 274 24.77 -22.76 8.29
C LEU A 274 26.06 -23.06 9.07
N LEU A 275 25.98 -23.40 10.35
CA LEU A 275 27.15 -23.80 11.14
C LEU A 275 27.74 -25.13 10.67
N VAL A 276 26.90 -26.10 10.27
CA VAL A 276 27.35 -27.37 9.66
C VAL A 276 28.05 -27.11 8.33
N LEU A 277 27.47 -26.23 7.49
CA LEU A 277 28.09 -25.80 6.24
C LEU A 277 29.44 -25.10 6.49
N ALA A 278 29.51 -24.20 7.47
CA ALA A 278 30.74 -23.54 7.86
C ALA A 278 31.83 -24.54 8.32
N LEU A 279 31.45 -25.56 9.09
CA LEU A 279 32.34 -26.65 9.49
C LEU A 279 32.83 -27.48 8.29
N TYR A 280 31.98 -27.68 7.28
CA TYR A 280 32.39 -28.32 6.04
C TYR A 280 33.39 -27.43 5.27
N LEU A 281 33.10 -26.15 5.11
CA LEU A 281 33.95 -25.20 4.39
C LEU A 281 35.33 -25.05 5.05
N ILE A 282 35.41 -24.97 6.38
CA ILE A 282 36.71 -24.85 7.06
C ILE A 282 37.58 -26.11 6.92
N LYS A 283 36.96 -27.31 6.84
CA LYS A 283 37.67 -28.56 6.57
C LYS A 283 38.28 -28.57 5.17
N HIS A 284 37.58 -28.03 4.18
CA HIS A 284 38.03 -28.00 2.78
C HIS A 284 38.80 -26.74 2.37
N ARG A 285 38.91 -25.74 3.26
CA ARG A 285 39.68 -24.52 2.98
C ARG A 285 41.15 -24.83 2.71
N LYS A 286 41.70 -24.28 1.62
CA LYS A 286 43.13 -24.33 1.34
C LYS A 286 43.85 -23.17 2.03
N ALA A 287 45.00 -23.45 2.65
CA ALA A 287 45.77 -22.43 3.37
C ALA A 287 46.37 -21.37 2.41
N GLU A 288 46.63 -21.75 1.16
CA GLU A 288 47.18 -20.89 0.11
C GLU A 288 46.26 -19.72 -0.28
N SER A 289 44.96 -19.82 0.00
CA SER A 289 43.97 -18.78 -0.33
C SER A 289 44.00 -17.58 0.63
N ALA A 290 44.69 -17.69 1.77
CA ALA A 290 44.78 -16.62 2.76
C ALA A 290 45.59 -15.42 2.24
N GLY A 291 45.02 -14.23 2.32
CA GLY A 291 45.64 -12.96 1.93
C GLY A 291 45.57 -12.66 0.43
N ILE A 292 44.86 -13.48 -0.37
CA ILE A 292 44.73 -13.29 -1.82
C ILE A 292 43.29 -12.90 -2.14
N ALA A 293 43.09 -11.69 -2.67
CA ALA A 293 41.78 -11.24 -3.17
C ALA A 293 41.42 -11.92 -4.51
N GLY A 294 40.13 -12.15 -4.73
CA GLY A 294 39.54 -12.78 -5.92
C GLY A 294 39.55 -14.30 -5.91
N THR A 295 39.75 -14.94 -4.75
CA THR A 295 39.87 -16.40 -4.64
C THR A 295 38.55 -17.13 -4.92
N ASN A 296 37.40 -16.56 -4.53
CA ASN A 296 36.09 -17.14 -4.83
C ASN A 296 35.39 -16.39 -5.97
N ARG A 297 35.59 -16.88 -7.19
CA ARG A 297 34.99 -16.29 -8.39
C ARG A 297 33.47 -16.25 -8.36
N TRP A 298 32.81 -17.30 -7.87
CA TRP A 298 31.36 -17.39 -7.89
C TRP A 298 30.71 -16.34 -7.00
N LEU A 299 31.22 -16.17 -5.77
CA LEU A 299 30.71 -15.14 -4.85
C LEU A 299 31.00 -13.72 -5.37
N SER A 300 32.17 -13.50 -5.98
CA SER A 300 32.48 -12.21 -6.62
C SER A 300 31.54 -11.89 -7.78
N GLU A 301 31.34 -12.82 -8.71
CA GLU A 301 30.42 -12.62 -9.86
C GLU A 301 28.98 -12.40 -9.39
N TRP A 302 28.55 -13.15 -8.38
CA TRP A 302 27.22 -13.01 -7.81
C TRP A 302 27.02 -11.64 -7.15
N LEU A 303 27.97 -11.15 -6.35
CA LEU A 303 27.92 -9.82 -5.74
C LEU A 303 27.91 -8.70 -6.80
N VAL A 304 28.70 -8.86 -7.86
CA VAL A 304 28.72 -7.94 -9.01
C VAL A 304 27.34 -7.88 -9.67
N GLY A 305 26.73 -9.03 -9.95
CA GLY A 305 25.42 -9.11 -10.58
C GLY A 305 24.31 -8.53 -9.70
N LEU A 306 24.32 -8.84 -8.39
CA LEU A 306 23.33 -8.38 -7.43
C LEU A 306 23.34 -6.85 -7.29
N THR A 307 24.52 -6.27 -7.05
CA THR A 307 24.68 -4.82 -6.89
C THR A 307 24.43 -4.08 -8.20
N GLY A 308 24.84 -4.65 -9.33
CA GLY A 308 24.52 -4.16 -10.66
C GLY A 308 23.00 -4.10 -10.88
N PHE A 309 22.27 -5.18 -10.60
CA PHE A 309 20.81 -5.22 -10.76
C PHE A 309 20.11 -4.22 -9.83
N LEU A 310 20.59 -4.05 -8.60
CA LEU A 310 20.06 -3.04 -7.67
C LEU A 310 20.18 -1.62 -8.22
N ILE A 311 21.36 -1.26 -8.70
CA ILE A 311 21.62 0.08 -9.26
C ILE A 311 20.86 0.29 -10.56
N PHE A 312 20.80 -0.75 -11.42
CA PHE A 312 20.00 -0.74 -12.64
C PHE A 312 18.54 -0.42 -12.34
N ALA A 313 17.90 -1.16 -11.44
CA ALA A 313 16.47 -0.98 -11.14
C ALA A 313 16.17 0.42 -10.57
N GLN A 314 17.03 0.93 -9.70
CA GLN A 314 16.91 2.28 -9.14
C GLN A 314 16.96 3.38 -10.22
N ILE A 315 18.00 3.35 -11.06
CA ILE A 315 18.18 4.35 -12.12
C ILE A 315 17.07 4.23 -13.15
N PHE A 316 16.66 3.01 -13.47
CA PHE A 316 15.59 2.74 -14.43
C PHE A 316 14.27 3.34 -13.96
N SER A 317 13.82 2.98 -12.76
CA SER A 317 12.56 3.46 -12.20
C SER A 317 12.54 4.97 -12.00
N PHE A 318 13.66 5.59 -11.61
CA PHE A 318 13.75 7.04 -11.46
C PHE A 318 13.68 7.79 -12.79
N LEU A 319 14.39 7.32 -13.84
CA LEU A 319 14.46 8.03 -15.12
C LEU A 319 13.27 7.73 -16.03
N TYR A 320 12.56 6.63 -15.83
CA TYR A 320 11.46 6.20 -16.70
C TYR A 320 10.32 7.23 -16.74
N SER A 321 10.03 7.89 -15.62
CA SER A 321 9.02 8.96 -15.54
C SER A 321 9.38 10.20 -16.34
N PHE A 322 10.66 10.42 -16.66
CA PHE A 322 11.12 11.58 -17.44
C PHE A 322 11.33 11.23 -18.91
N SER A 323 11.99 10.11 -19.20
CA SER A 323 12.23 9.65 -20.56
C SER A 323 12.60 8.18 -20.59
N GLN A 324 11.78 7.38 -21.28
CA GLN A 324 12.00 5.94 -21.46
C GLN A 324 13.35 5.62 -22.13
N GLY A 325 13.73 6.41 -23.15
CA GLY A 325 15.00 6.24 -23.86
C GLY A 325 16.22 6.49 -22.98
N LEU A 326 16.17 7.55 -22.16
CA LEU A 326 17.25 7.85 -21.20
C LEU A 326 17.29 6.82 -20.08
N ALA A 327 16.14 6.35 -19.60
CA ALA A 327 16.06 5.31 -18.59
C ALA A 327 16.76 4.03 -19.04
N ILE A 328 16.49 3.55 -20.26
CA ILE A 328 17.17 2.37 -20.82
C ILE A 328 18.67 2.63 -20.93
N LEU A 329 19.08 3.72 -21.58
CA LEU A 329 20.49 4.02 -21.85
C LEU A 329 21.33 4.14 -20.56
N PHE A 330 20.89 4.97 -19.61
CA PHE A 330 21.64 5.21 -18.39
C PHE A 330 21.61 4.02 -17.44
N SER A 331 20.53 3.23 -17.40
CA SER A 331 20.47 2.05 -16.54
C SER A 331 21.44 0.97 -17.02
N PHE A 332 21.48 0.66 -18.32
CA PHE A 332 22.45 -0.28 -18.88
C PHE A 332 23.90 0.25 -18.80
N ALA A 333 24.12 1.54 -19.04
CA ALA A 333 25.45 2.15 -18.87
C ALA A 333 25.92 2.08 -17.41
N SER A 334 25.04 2.36 -16.44
CA SER A 334 25.36 2.28 -15.02
C SER A 334 25.65 0.85 -14.56
N LEU A 335 24.87 -0.12 -15.03
CA LEU A 335 25.09 -1.54 -14.79
C LEU A 335 26.49 -1.95 -15.27
N PHE A 336 26.86 -1.56 -16.49
CA PHE A 336 28.20 -1.81 -17.02
C PHE A 336 29.30 -1.16 -16.17
N VAL A 337 29.15 0.12 -15.79
CA VAL A 337 30.13 0.84 -14.95
C VAL A 337 30.30 0.17 -13.58
N VAL A 338 29.21 -0.22 -12.94
CA VAL A 338 29.20 -0.94 -11.65
C VAL A 338 29.93 -2.28 -11.78
N GLN A 339 29.67 -3.01 -12.86
CA GLN A 339 30.37 -4.25 -13.13
C GLN A 339 31.88 -4.03 -13.32
N LEU A 340 32.30 -3.01 -14.07
CA LEU A 340 33.72 -2.67 -14.23
C LEU A 340 34.37 -2.33 -12.88
N PHE A 341 33.68 -1.50 -12.07
CA PHE A 341 34.14 -1.10 -10.74
C PHE A 341 34.37 -2.31 -9.83
N TRP A 342 33.34 -3.13 -9.62
CA TRP A 342 33.45 -4.29 -8.74
C TRP A 342 34.46 -5.31 -9.24
N ARG A 343 34.58 -5.49 -10.56
CA ARG A 343 35.58 -6.41 -11.11
C ARG A 343 37.00 -5.91 -10.84
N LYS A 344 37.25 -4.61 -10.91
CA LYS A 344 38.54 -4.01 -10.54
C LYS A 344 38.82 -4.15 -9.03
N VAL A 345 37.79 -4.02 -8.19
CA VAL A 345 37.92 -4.13 -6.73
C VAL A 345 38.13 -5.58 -6.26
N LEU A 346 37.39 -6.54 -6.84
CA LEU A 346 37.33 -7.93 -6.37
C LEU A 346 38.30 -8.87 -7.09
N PHE A 347 38.64 -8.61 -8.36
CA PHE A 347 39.57 -9.47 -9.12
C PHE A 347 40.94 -8.80 -9.24
N SER A 348 41.80 -9.03 -8.24
CA SER A 348 43.20 -8.56 -8.27
C SER A 348 44.07 -9.31 -9.30
N TYR A 349 43.71 -10.55 -9.64
CA TYR A 349 44.34 -11.32 -10.73
C TYR A 349 43.50 -11.19 -12.00
N GLY A 350 44.11 -10.68 -13.08
CA GLY A 350 43.45 -10.44 -14.36
C GLY A 350 42.74 -11.67 -14.89
N MET A 351 41.42 -11.59 -15.06
CA MET A 351 40.67 -12.56 -15.85
C MET A 351 41.07 -12.45 -17.32
N SER A 352 41.02 -13.57 -18.05
CA SER A 352 41.19 -13.49 -19.49
C SER A 352 40.07 -12.66 -20.12
N PHE A 353 40.40 -11.82 -21.09
CA PHE A 353 39.45 -10.91 -21.75
C PHE A 353 38.17 -11.62 -22.21
N ARG A 354 38.27 -12.85 -22.74
CA ARG A 354 37.10 -13.65 -23.15
C ARG A 354 36.15 -13.97 -21.99
N LYS A 355 36.68 -14.37 -20.83
CA LYS A 355 35.86 -14.67 -19.64
C LYS A 355 35.24 -13.41 -19.06
N TYR A 356 35.97 -12.29 -19.15
CA TYR A 356 35.51 -10.98 -18.72
C TYR A 356 34.28 -10.53 -19.53
N VAL A 357 34.41 -10.52 -20.87
CA VAL A 357 33.31 -10.14 -21.78
C VAL A 357 32.12 -11.08 -21.62
N PHE A 358 32.34 -12.39 -21.60
CA PHE A 358 31.25 -13.35 -21.44
C PHE A 358 30.45 -13.14 -20.15
N SER A 359 31.11 -12.88 -19.01
CA SER A 359 30.42 -12.69 -17.73
C SER A 359 29.59 -11.41 -17.71
N ILE A 360 30.13 -10.33 -18.27
CA ILE A 360 29.40 -9.06 -18.45
C ILE A 360 28.18 -9.31 -19.32
N SER A 361 28.37 -9.85 -20.53
CA SER A 361 27.27 -10.12 -21.46
C SER A 361 26.19 -11.02 -20.87
N LEU A 362 26.56 -12.00 -20.04
CA LEU A 362 25.60 -12.84 -19.34
C LEU A 362 24.77 -12.05 -18.32
N GLN A 363 25.40 -11.20 -17.50
CA GLN A 363 24.71 -10.39 -16.50
C GLN A 363 23.80 -9.34 -17.15
N GLU A 364 24.29 -8.65 -18.18
CA GLU A 364 23.48 -7.75 -19.01
C GLU A 364 22.27 -8.47 -19.61
N GLY A 365 22.50 -9.67 -20.17
CA GLY A 365 21.44 -10.50 -20.74
C GLY A 365 20.39 -10.91 -19.71
N ILE A 366 20.80 -11.31 -18.50
CA ILE A 366 19.86 -11.67 -17.41
C ILE A 366 19.00 -10.46 -17.04
N VAL A 367 19.61 -9.28 -16.83
CA VAL A 367 18.87 -8.06 -16.48
C VAL A 367 17.93 -7.66 -17.61
N PHE A 368 18.37 -7.77 -18.86
CA PHE A 368 17.50 -7.53 -20.02
C PHE A 368 16.29 -8.47 -20.05
N VAL A 369 16.48 -9.78 -19.83
CA VAL A 369 15.38 -10.74 -19.76
C VAL A 369 14.43 -10.44 -18.60
N LEU A 370 14.95 -10.07 -17.42
CA LEU A 370 14.12 -9.68 -16.28
C LEU A 370 13.30 -8.43 -16.55
N THR A 371 13.89 -7.42 -17.19
CA THR A 371 13.19 -6.19 -17.60
C THR A 371 12.09 -6.50 -18.61
N LEU A 372 12.36 -7.35 -19.60
CA LEU A 372 11.32 -7.82 -20.54
C LEU A 372 10.23 -8.63 -19.85
N TRP A 373 10.59 -9.46 -18.88
CA TRP A 373 9.63 -10.24 -18.10
C TRP A 373 8.69 -9.32 -17.30
N CYS A 374 9.20 -8.25 -16.70
CA CYS A 374 8.39 -7.22 -16.04
C CYS A 374 7.51 -6.46 -17.04
N ALA A 375 8.09 -5.98 -18.15
CA ALA A 375 7.39 -5.19 -19.15
C ALA A 375 6.27 -5.94 -19.88
N THR A 376 6.40 -7.26 -20.00
CA THR A 376 5.37 -8.12 -20.61
C THR A 376 4.32 -8.60 -19.61
N GLY A 377 4.30 -8.08 -18.38
CA GLY A 377 3.37 -8.53 -17.34
C GLY A 377 3.48 -10.02 -17.07
N LEU A 378 4.71 -10.48 -16.84
CA LEU A 378 5.04 -11.88 -16.55
C LEU A 378 4.75 -12.81 -17.74
N PHE A 379 5.08 -12.35 -18.96
CA PHE A 379 4.79 -13.01 -20.23
C PHE A 379 3.29 -13.20 -20.49
N GLY A 380 2.50 -12.14 -20.29
CA GLY A 380 1.06 -12.11 -20.54
C GLY A 380 0.28 -12.92 -19.50
N GLN A 381 0.73 -12.93 -18.24
CA GLN A 381 0.04 -13.70 -17.20
C GLN A 381 -1.38 -13.20 -16.95
N THR A 382 -1.60 -11.89 -16.99
CA THR A 382 -2.93 -11.29 -16.84
C THR A 382 -3.88 -11.76 -17.95
N GLU A 383 -3.46 -11.68 -19.22
CA GLU A 383 -4.28 -12.14 -20.35
C GLU A 383 -4.62 -13.63 -20.22
N ARG A 384 -3.62 -14.46 -19.89
CA ARG A 384 -3.83 -15.91 -19.68
C ARG A 384 -4.80 -16.21 -18.54
N PHE A 385 -4.71 -15.45 -17.45
CA PHE A 385 -5.62 -15.57 -16.32
C PHE A 385 -7.06 -15.24 -16.76
N LEU A 386 -7.24 -14.09 -17.40
CA LEU A 386 -8.55 -13.62 -17.87
C LEU A 386 -9.18 -14.60 -18.86
N GLU A 387 -8.39 -15.29 -19.70
CA GLU A 387 -8.91 -16.26 -20.67
C GLU A 387 -9.28 -17.63 -20.08
N LYS A 388 -8.48 -18.16 -19.14
CA LYS A 388 -8.47 -19.61 -18.84
C LYS A 388 -8.84 -19.97 -17.42
N GLU A 389 -8.65 -19.06 -16.47
CA GLU A 389 -8.79 -19.41 -15.06
C GLU A 389 -10.25 -19.29 -14.62
N PRO A 390 -10.86 -20.36 -14.08
CA PRO A 390 -12.19 -20.28 -13.50
C PRO A 390 -12.15 -19.43 -12.24
N VAL A 391 -13.13 -18.53 -12.12
CA VAL A 391 -13.28 -17.62 -11.00
C VAL A 391 -14.52 -18.02 -10.22
N LYS A 392 -14.40 -18.07 -8.89
CA LYS A 392 -15.54 -18.27 -7.99
C LYS A 392 -16.21 -16.94 -7.66
N GLU A 393 -15.40 -15.91 -7.43
CA GLU A 393 -15.83 -14.59 -7.00
C GLU A 393 -14.90 -13.53 -7.60
N ALA A 394 -15.48 -12.41 -8.04
CA ALA A 394 -14.76 -11.25 -8.54
C ALA A 394 -15.17 -10.01 -7.75
N SER A 395 -14.19 -9.17 -7.42
CA SER A 395 -14.37 -7.86 -6.82
C SER A 395 -13.77 -6.79 -7.73
N ILE A 396 -14.41 -5.62 -7.79
CA ILE A 396 -13.94 -4.46 -8.55
C ILE A 396 -14.29 -3.16 -7.83
N SER A 397 -13.43 -2.15 -7.95
CA SER A 397 -13.67 -0.83 -7.36
C SER A 397 -15.00 -0.21 -7.79
N TYR A 398 -15.70 0.40 -6.83
CA TYR A 398 -16.93 1.16 -7.06
C TYR A 398 -16.62 2.54 -7.63
N VAL A 399 -17.41 2.98 -8.63
CA VAL A 399 -17.22 4.28 -9.30
C VAL A 399 -18.47 5.14 -9.35
N GLY A 400 -19.64 4.61 -8.95
CA GLY A 400 -20.94 5.26 -9.11
C GLY A 400 -21.31 6.24 -8.01
N ASN A 401 -22.61 6.40 -7.79
CA ASN A 401 -23.17 7.34 -6.81
C ASN A 401 -22.90 6.82 -5.39
N PRO A 402 -22.12 7.53 -4.56
CA PRO A 402 -21.80 7.05 -3.22
C PRO A 402 -23.03 6.95 -2.30
N SER A 403 -24.12 7.67 -2.58
CA SER A 403 -25.38 7.56 -1.83
C SER A 403 -26.06 6.20 -2.02
N LEU A 404 -25.73 5.46 -3.08
CA LEU A 404 -26.23 4.11 -3.35
C LEU A 404 -25.19 3.03 -3.06
N LEU A 405 -24.12 3.37 -2.32
CA LEU A 405 -23.09 2.40 -2.03
C LEU A 405 -23.49 1.47 -0.88
N ALA A 406 -23.78 0.21 -1.22
CA ALA A 406 -24.17 -0.84 -0.27
C ALA A 406 -22.97 -1.61 0.31
N TRP A 407 -21.78 -1.00 0.30
CA TRP A 407 -20.52 -1.62 0.72
C TRP A 407 -19.75 -0.70 1.66
N PRO A 408 -18.94 -1.25 2.58
CA PRO A 408 -18.03 -0.45 3.40
C PRO A 408 -17.12 0.38 2.52
N ALA A 409 -16.83 1.60 2.96
CA ALA A 409 -16.04 2.53 2.18
C ALA A 409 -15.11 3.36 3.07
N ASN A 410 -13.95 3.66 2.53
CA ASN A 410 -13.04 4.66 3.07
C ASN A 410 -12.89 5.79 2.06
N GLY A 411 -12.82 7.02 2.53
CA GLY A 411 -12.73 8.16 1.64
C GLY A 411 -12.46 9.46 2.36
N SER A 412 -12.42 10.53 1.59
CA SER A 412 -12.36 11.89 2.09
C SER A 412 -13.14 12.81 1.17
N SER A 413 -13.74 13.84 1.75
CA SER A 413 -14.27 14.98 1.01
C SER A 413 -13.29 16.14 1.14
N THR A 414 -12.81 16.67 0.02
CA THR A 414 -11.91 17.83 -0.02
C THR A 414 -12.52 18.91 -0.91
N GLY A 415 -12.81 20.07 -0.33
CA GLY A 415 -13.56 21.11 -1.05
C GLY A 415 -15.01 20.66 -1.28
N ARG A 416 -15.44 20.65 -2.55
CA ARG A 416 -16.78 20.21 -2.99
C ARG A 416 -16.76 18.86 -3.70
N GLY A 417 -15.59 18.25 -3.77
CA GLY A 417 -15.34 16.93 -4.32
C GLY A 417 -15.09 15.88 -3.26
N TYR A 418 -15.15 14.63 -3.69
CA TYR A 418 -14.90 13.49 -2.84
C TYR A 418 -14.02 12.46 -3.53
N TYR A 419 -13.32 11.70 -2.72
CA TYR A 419 -12.59 10.50 -3.08
C TYR A 419 -13.10 9.37 -2.21
N LEU A 420 -13.35 8.22 -2.82
CA LEU A 420 -13.90 7.05 -2.14
C LEU A 420 -13.25 5.78 -2.69
N THR A 421 -13.02 4.84 -1.80
CA THR A 421 -12.55 3.48 -2.07
C THR A 421 -13.55 2.49 -1.48
N SER A 422 -14.09 1.65 -2.34
CA SER A 422 -14.97 0.55 -1.99
C SER A 422 -14.96 -0.46 -3.14
N GLU A 423 -15.43 -1.68 -2.88
CA GLU A 423 -15.37 -2.80 -3.81
C GLU A 423 -16.75 -3.45 -3.95
N MET A 424 -17.21 -3.60 -5.19
CA MET A 424 -18.38 -4.40 -5.53
C MET A 424 -17.99 -5.85 -5.71
N VAL A 425 -18.70 -6.76 -5.05
CA VAL A 425 -18.44 -8.21 -5.12
C VAL A 425 -19.49 -8.92 -5.96
N PHE A 426 -19.04 -9.86 -6.79
CA PHE A 426 -19.83 -10.68 -7.70
C PHE A 426 -19.45 -12.16 -7.59
N ASP A 427 -20.44 -13.04 -7.53
CA ASP A 427 -20.24 -14.50 -7.42
C ASP A 427 -20.87 -15.30 -8.57
N SER A 428 -21.70 -14.66 -9.41
CA SER A 428 -22.30 -15.31 -10.56
C SER A 428 -21.32 -15.47 -11.73
N SER A 429 -21.44 -16.57 -12.47
CA SER A 429 -20.55 -16.82 -13.62
C SER A 429 -20.68 -15.79 -14.74
N GLU A 430 -21.85 -15.16 -14.88
CA GLU A 430 -22.10 -14.14 -15.89
C GLU A 430 -21.46 -12.80 -15.50
N GLU A 431 -21.67 -12.35 -14.25
CA GLU A 431 -21.11 -11.09 -13.76
C GLU A 431 -19.58 -11.17 -13.63
N THR A 432 -19.05 -12.28 -13.12
CA THR A 432 -17.59 -12.47 -13.03
C THR A 432 -16.92 -12.47 -14.41
N GLU A 433 -17.58 -12.97 -15.46
CA GLU A 433 -17.09 -12.86 -16.84
C GLU A 433 -17.22 -11.42 -17.39
N LEU A 434 -18.24 -10.67 -16.97
CA LEU A 434 -18.38 -9.25 -17.30
C LEU A 434 -17.24 -8.43 -16.67
N VAL A 435 -16.91 -8.67 -15.40
CA VAL A 435 -15.76 -8.06 -14.71
C VAL A 435 -14.45 -8.37 -15.45
N LYS A 436 -14.25 -9.62 -15.86
CA LYS A 436 -13.09 -9.99 -16.70
C LYS A 436 -13.07 -9.25 -18.04
N ASN A 437 -14.22 -9.13 -18.71
CA ASN A 437 -14.33 -8.39 -19.96
C ASN A 437 -13.94 -6.92 -19.80
N ILE A 438 -14.37 -6.29 -18.70
CA ILE A 438 -13.95 -4.93 -18.36
C ILE A 438 -12.44 -4.89 -18.16
N GLN A 439 -11.85 -5.79 -17.36
CA GLN A 439 -10.39 -5.78 -17.17
C GLN A 439 -9.61 -6.01 -18.48
N ARG A 440 -10.15 -6.79 -19.43
CA ARG A 440 -9.52 -6.97 -20.75
C ARG A 440 -9.37 -5.64 -21.49
N THR A 441 -10.26 -4.66 -21.30
CA THR A 441 -10.12 -3.34 -21.93
C THR A 441 -8.92 -2.59 -21.36
N PHE A 442 -8.72 -2.63 -20.05
CA PHE A 442 -7.54 -2.07 -19.37
C PHE A 442 -6.24 -2.68 -19.90
N VAL A 443 -6.20 -4.00 -20.03
CA VAL A 443 -5.00 -4.71 -20.52
C VAL A 443 -4.70 -4.37 -21.97
N ARG A 444 -5.72 -4.35 -22.84
CA ARG A 444 -5.55 -4.06 -24.28
C ARG A 444 -5.09 -2.63 -24.54
N GLN A 445 -5.63 -1.67 -23.78
CA GLN A 445 -5.29 -0.26 -23.96
C GLN A 445 -3.95 0.10 -23.30
N GLY A 446 -3.53 -0.63 -22.26
CA GLY A 446 -2.28 -0.36 -21.56
C GLY A 446 -2.33 0.91 -20.72
N SER A 447 -1.16 1.31 -20.20
CA SER A 447 -1.00 2.57 -19.47
C SER A 447 -1.07 3.74 -20.43
N GLN A 448 -2.08 4.60 -20.25
CA GLN A 448 -2.26 5.82 -21.05
C GLN A 448 -1.74 7.06 -20.31
N GLU A 449 -1.41 8.12 -21.06
CA GLU A 449 -1.03 9.40 -20.47
C GLU A 449 -2.26 10.09 -19.88
N LEU A 450 -2.07 10.79 -18.74
CA LEU A 450 -3.10 11.61 -18.12
C LEU A 450 -3.30 12.86 -18.99
N ALA A 451 -4.33 12.84 -19.82
CA ALA A 451 -4.57 13.89 -20.80
C ALA A 451 -6.06 14.03 -21.11
N TYR A 452 -6.44 15.27 -21.40
CA TYR A 452 -7.73 15.63 -21.95
C TYR A 452 -7.77 15.33 -23.44
N ASN A 453 -8.85 14.71 -23.91
CA ASN A 453 -9.08 14.45 -25.33
C ASN A 453 -10.18 15.38 -25.86
N GLU A 454 -9.78 16.32 -26.72
CA GLU A 454 -10.67 17.33 -27.30
C GLU A 454 -11.72 16.74 -28.26
N ASP A 455 -11.35 15.70 -29.00
CA ASP A 455 -12.18 15.10 -30.05
C ASP A 455 -13.19 14.10 -29.47
N ASN A 456 -12.77 13.34 -28.45
CA ASN A 456 -13.59 12.34 -27.78
C ASN A 456 -13.37 12.37 -26.27
N PHE A 457 -14.28 13.01 -25.55
CA PHE A 457 -14.17 13.14 -24.10
C PHE A 457 -14.12 11.78 -23.38
N GLU A 458 -14.78 10.75 -23.93
CA GLU A 458 -14.77 9.39 -23.34
C GLU A 458 -13.36 8.75 -23.31
N GLU A 459 -12.45 9.23 -24.16
CA GLU A 459 -11.04 8.83 -24.17
C GLU A 459 -10.16 9.65 -23.24
N THR A 460 -10.71 10.67 -22.56
CA THR A 460 -9.98 11.42 -21.51
C THR A 460 -9.60 10.48 -20.38
N VAL A 461 -8.32 10.49 -20.01
CA VAL A 461 -7.76 9.61 -18.97
C VAL A 461 -7.59 10.42 -17.71
N VAL A 462 -8.16 9.95 -16.60
CA VAL A 462 -8.08 10.58 -15.28
C VAL A 462 -7.41 9.68 -14.25
N PRO A 463 -6.73 10.24 -13.23
CA PRO A 463 -6.29 9.44 -12.09
C PRO A 463 -7.52 8.84 -11.39
N TYR A 464 -7.48 7.54 -11.12
CA TYR A 464 -8.54 6.80 -10.42
C TYR A 464 -7.95 5.50 -9.88
N ASP A 465 -8.20 5.19 -8.61
CA ASP A 465 -7.71 3.94 -7.99
C ASP A 465 -8.67 2.79 -8.32
N ILE A 466 -8.23 1.87 -9.18
CA ILE A 466 -9.05 0.73 -9.63
C ILE A 466 -8.36 -0.58 -9.27
N VAL A 467 -9.04 -1.35 -8.44
CA VAL A 467 -8.63 -2.68 -8.00
C VAL A 467 -9.54 -3.70 -8.65
N PHE A 468 -8.94 -4.73 -9.25
CA PHE A 468 -9.62 -5.95 -9.65
C PHE A 468 -9.11 -7.09 -8.79
N GLN A 469 -10.01 -7.76 -8.07
CA GLN A 469 -9.70 -8.91 -7.24
C GLN A 469 -10.51 -10.13 -7.69
N TYR A 470 -9.89 -11.30 -7.67
CA TYR A 470 -10.55 -12.55 -8.02
C TYR A 470 -10.14 -13.66 -7.07
N THR A 471 -11.11 -14.47 -6.67
CA THR A 471 -10.92 -15.65 -5.84
C THR A 471 -11.20 -16.90 -6.66
N ASP A 472 -10.24 -17.81 -6.75
CA ASP A 472 -10.45 -19.10 -7.42
C ASP A 472 -11.21 -20.10 -6.54
N GLY A 473 -11.62 -21.24 -7.11
CA GLY A 473 -12.32 -22.30 -6.37
C GLY A 473 -11.51 -22.94 -5.24
N LYS A 474 -10.21 -22.64 -5.10
CA LYS A 474 -9.35 -23.09 -4.00
C LYS A 474 -9.12 -22.00 -2.95
N GLY A 475 -9.75 -20.83 -3.09
CA GLY A 475 -9.60 -19.70 -2.18
C GLY A 475 -8.31 -18.91 -2.39
N LYS A 476 -7.65 -19.01 -3.56
CA LYS A 476 -6.49 -18.19 -3.87
C LYS A 476 -6.92 -16.88 -4.52
N GLU A 477 -6.40 -15.78 -3.99
CA GLU A 477 -6.68 -14.43 -4.45
C GLU A 477 -5.66 -13.93 -5.49
N TYR A 478 -6.19 -13.28 -6.51
CA TYR A 478 -5.45 -12.60 -7.56
C TYR A 478 -5.90 -11.14 -7.61
N VAL A 479 -4.96 -10.20 -7.50
CA VAL A 479 -5.26 -8.77 -7.38
C VAL A 479 -4.45 -8.01 -8.40
N TRP A 480 -5.11 -7.09 -9.11
CA TRP A 480 -4.55 -6.13 -10.05
C TRP A 480 -4.95 -4.73 -9.65
N TYR A 481 -4.06 -3.78 -9.89
CA TYR A 481 -4.29 -2.37 -9.59
C TYR A 481 -3.91 -1.50 -10.78
N TYR A 482 -4.75 -0.51 -11.06
CA TYR A 482 -4.57 0.53 -12.05
C TYR A 482 -4.73 1.89 -11.39
N ASP A 483 -3.79 2.80 -11.64
CA ASP A 483 -3.71 4.14 -11.02
C ASP A 483 -4.49 5.22 -11.79
N ARG A 484 -5.09 4.83 -12.92
CA ARG A 484 -5.82 5.70 -13.84
C ARG A 484 -6.77 4.89 -14.72
N ALA A 485 -7.76 5.58 -15.27
CA ALA A 485 -8.65 5.04 -16.28
C ALA A 485 -9.13 6.10 -17.25
N SER A 486 -9.54 5.68 -18.45
CA SER A 486 -10.33 6.54 -19.33
C SER A 486 -11.77 6.65 -18.84
N MET A 487 -12.45 7.72 -19.22
CA MET A 487 -13.88 7.90 -18.91
C MET A 487 -14.74 6.74 -19.43
N ALA A 488 -14.43 6.20 -20.61
CA ALA A 488 -15.08 5.01 -21.17
C ALA A 488 -14.85 3.74 -20.32
N GLN A 489 -13.64 3.58 -19.76
CA GLN A 489 -13.34 2.46 -18.86
C GLN A 489 -14.14 2.59 -17.56
N LEU A 490 -14.25 3.78 -17.00
CA LEU A 490 -15.07 4.03 -15.81
C LEU A 490 -16.56 3.78 -16.09
N GLU A 491 -17.09 4.22 -17.23
CA GLU A 491 -18.48 3.90 -17.63
C GLU A 491 -18.70 2.39 -17.84
N SER A 492 -17.68 1.67 -18.32
CA SER A 492 -17.74 0.20 -18.41
C SER A 492 -17.85 -0.44 -17.01
N ILE A 493 -17.16 0.09 -16.00
CA ILE A 493 -17.30 -0.37 -14.61
C ILE A 493 -18.69 -0.03 -14.09
N LEU A 494 -19.18 1.18 -14.34
CA LEU A 494 -20.51 1.64 -13.95
C LEU A 494 -21.62 0.72 -14.46
N SER A 495 -21.44 0.10 -15.64
CA SER A 495 -22.40 -0.86 -16.21
C SER A 495 -22.69 -2.08 -15.34
N LEU A 496 -21.82 -2.40 -14.38
CA LEU A 496 -22.06 -3.48 -13.42
C LEU A 496 -23.20 -3.17 -12.44
N GLU A 497 -23.55 -1.90 -12.23
CA GLU A 497 -24.68 -1.52 -11.36
C GLU A 497 -26.05 -1.87 -11.96
N ASP A 498 -26.11 -2.18 -13.26
CA ASP A 498 -27.33 -2.67 -13.89
C ASP A 498 -27.55 -4.17 -13.67
N SER A 499 -26.59 -4.88 -13.07
CA SER A 499 -26.75 -6.28 -12.71
C SER A 499 -27.81 -6.47 -11.62
N GLU A 500 -28.50 -7.62 -11.66
CA GLU A 500 -29.54 -7.94 -10.68
C GLU A 500 -28.98 -7.98 -9.24
N SER A 501 -27.74 -8.45 -9.06
CA SER A 501 -27.10 -8.49 -7.74
C SER A 501 -26.92 -7.09 -7.17
N GLN A 502 -26.39 -6.14 -7.94
CA GLN A 502 -26.14 -4.78 -7.46
C GLN A 502 -27.45 -4.01 -7.26
N LYS A 503 -28.42 -4.11 -8.17
CA LYS A 503 -29.74 -3.48 -7.95
C LYS A 503 -30.41 -4.00 -6.69
N LYS A 504 -30.25 -5.28 -6.39
CA LYS A 504 -30.73 -5.86 -5.14
C LYS A 504 -29.99 -5.28 -3.94
N GLN A 505 -28.66 -5.26 -3.93
CA GLN A 505 -27.87 -4.69 -2.83
C GLN A 505 -28.23 -3.22 -2.55
N GLN A 506 -28.41 -2.42 -3.60
CA GLN A 506 -28.81 -1.01 -3.47
C GLN A 506 -30.25 -0.84 -2.96
N SER A 507 -31.16 -1.74 -3.35
CA SER A 507 -32.51 -1.79 -2.77
C SER A 507 -32.48 -2.22 -1.31
N ASP A 508 -31.64 -3.20 -0.96
CA ASP A 508 -31.50 -3.71 0.40
C ASP A 508 -30.90 -2.61 1.31
N LEU A 509 -29.99 -1.78 0.79
CA LEU A 509 -29.47 -0.58 1.45
C LEU A 509 -30.58 0.39 1.83
N LEU A 510 -31.41 0.77 0.86
CA LEU A 510 -32.52 1.70 1.12
C LEU A 510 -33.53 1.08 2.11
N MET A 511 -33.76 -0.23 2.05
CA MET A 511 -34.64 -0.93 3.00
C MET A 511 -34.02 -1.15 4.40
N GLY A 512 -32.79 -0.68 4.66
CA GLY A 512 -32.13 -0.82 5.95
C GLY A 512 -31.71 -2.24 6.29
N ALA A 513 -31.33 -3.04 5.30
CA ALA A 513 -30.91 -4.44 5.52
C ALA A 513 -29.56 -4.56 6.25
N PHE A 514 -28.80 -3.46 6.38
CA PHE A 514 -27.43 -3.47 6.92
C PHE A 514 -27.30 -2.90 8.34
N ARG A 515 -28.42 -2.61 9.02
CA ARG A 515 -28.45 -2.06 10.39
C ARG A 515 -27.69 -2.88 11.42
N GLU A 516 -27.61 -4.20 11.23
CA GLU A 516 -26.89 -5.13 12.10
C GLU A 516 -25.51 -5.54 11.56
N SER A 517 -25.02 -4.88 10.50
CA SER A 517 -23.70 -5.15 9.94
C SER A 517 -22.59 -4.85 10.95
N GLU A 518 -21.59 -5.72 11.04
CA GLU A 518 -20.38 -5.47 11.84
C GLU A 518 -19.51 -4.36 11.23
N GLU A 519 -19.59 -4.17 9.91
CA GLU A 519 -18.86 -3.13 9.17
C GLU A 519 -19.76 -1.95 8.85
N MET A 520 -19.25 -0.73 9.07
CA MET A 520 -19.98 0.51 8.85
C MET A 520 -20.22 0.76 7.35
N ILE A 521 -21.49 0.88 6.98
CA ILE A 521 -21.93 1.35 5.66
C ILE A 521 -22.46 2.78 5.83
N TRP A 522 -21.68 3.74 5.33
CA TRP A 522 -21.92 5.18 5.51
C TRP A 522 -23.31 5.64 5.04
N ALA A 523 -23.71 5.22 3.83
CA ALA A 523 -25.02 5.56 3.27
C ALA A 523 -26.18 4.99 4.12
N ASP A 524 -26.05 3.77 4.64
CA ASP A 524 -27.06 3.12 5.48
C ASP A 524 -27.29 3.94 6.77
N SER A 525 -26.19 4.38 7.39
CA SER A 525 -26.24 5.22 8.59
C SER A 525 -26.95 6.56 8.33
N ALA A 526 -26.73 7.17 7.17
CA ALA A 526 -27.43 8.39 6.77
C ALA A 526 -28.93 8.14 6.54
N TYR A 527 -29.31 7.07 5.85
CA TYR A 527 -30.72 6.74 5.61
C TYR A 527 -31.48 6.34 6.88
N GLU A 528 -30.83 5.64 7.80
CA GLU A 528 -31.43 5.23 9.06
C GLU A 528 -31.55 6.39 10.05
N ASN A 529 -30.43 7.07 10.33
CA ASN A 529 -30.31 7.99 11.46
C ASN A 529 -30.28 9.46 11.04
N GLY A 530 -30.11 9.76 9.75
CA GLY A 530 -30.03 11.11 9.22
C GLY A 530 -31.39 11.81 9.22
N VAL A 531 -31.37 13.11 9.51
CA VAL A 531 -32.52 14.00 9.36
C VAL A 531 -32.79 14.19 7.86
N LEU A 532 -34.07 14.10 7.47
CA LEU A 532 -34.48 14.31 6.08
C LEU A 532 -34.65 15.81 5.82
N TYR A 533 -34.07 16.27 4.71
CA TYR A 533 -34.32 17.57 4.12
C TYR A 533 -34.86 17.38 2.70
N VAL A 534 -35.94 18.10 2.39
CA VAL A 534 -36.53 18.17 1.05
C VAL A 534 -36.23 19.55 0.49
N SER A 535 -35.67 19.60 -0.72
CA SER A 535 -35.26 20.87 -1.36
C SER A 535 -35.63 20.91 -2.83
N ASP A 536 -35.78 22.11 -3.37
CA ASP A 536 -35.87 22.34 -4.80
C ASP A 536 -34.50 22.11 -5.49
N PRO A 537 -34.47 21.91 -6.81
CA PRO A 537 -33.22 21.67 -7.55
C PRO A 537 -32.16 22.77 -7.42
N LEU A 538 -32.51 24.00 -7.05
CA LEU A 538 -31.59 25.12 -6.88
C LEU A 538 -31.21 25.39 -5.41
N PHE A 539 -31.70 24.59 -4.45
CA PHE A 539 -31.48 24.76 -3.02
C PHE A 539 -31.91 26.14 -2.47
N THR A 540 -32.95 26.72 -3.06
CA THR A 540 -33.50 28.02 -2.65
C THR A 540 -34.54 27.88 -1.52
N SER A 541 -35.21 26.74 -1.46
CA SER A 541 -36.27 26.39 -0.53
C SER A 541 -36.02 24.99 0.01
N THR A 542 -35.37 24.91 1.17
CA THR A 542 -35.06 23.65 1.86
C THR A 542 -35.87 23.54 3.14
N TYR A 543 -36.55 22.41 3.31
CA TYR A 543 -37.39 22.12 4.46
C TYR A 543 -36.88 20.88 5.18
N GLN A 544 -36.67 21.01 6.48
CA GLN A 544 -36.46 19.85 7.35
C GLN A 544 -37.80 19.13 7.54
N VAL A 545 -37.80 17.82 7.34
CA VAL A 545 -38.99 16.98 7.49
C VAL A 545 -38.76 16.00 8.64
N GLU A 546 -39.62 16.08 9.65
CA GLU A 546 -39.67 15.10 10.72
C GLU A 546 -40.52 13.92 10.27
N LEU A 547 -39.91 12.74 10.17
CA LEU A 547 -40.58 11.49 9.83
C LEU A 547 -40.70 10.59 11.05
N THR A 548 -41.83 9.92 11.19
CA THR A 548 -41.95 8.73 12.04
C THR A 548 -41.14 7.57 11.44
N GLU A 549 -40.87 6.54 12.25
CA GLU A 549 -40.17 5.33 11.76
C GLU A 549 -40.94 4.65 10.61
N GLU A 550 -42.28 4.62 10.69
CA GLU A 550 -43.14 4.04 9.66
C GLU A 550 -43.11 4.85 8.35
N GLU A 551 -43.24 6.19 8.42
CA GLU A 551 -43.15 7.06 7.24
C GLU A 551 -41.77 6.97 6.56
N ARG A 552 -40.69 6.87 7.35
CA ARG A 552 -39.34 6.67 6.81
C ARG A 552 -39.21 5.34 6.08
N GLU A 553 -39.73 4.25 6.66
CA GLU A 553 -39.73 2.94 6.04
C GLU A 553 -40.51 2.95 4.72
N GLU A 554 -41.67 3.62 4.68
CA GLU A 554 -42.46 3.77 3.46
C GLU A 554 -41.74 4.56 2.36
N LEU A 555 -41.15 5.73 2.71
CA LEU A 555 -40.38 6.55 1.79
C LEU A 555 -39.21 5.77 1.19
N LEU A 556 -38.41 5.12 2.04
CA LEU A 556 -37.26 4.36 1.58
C LEU A 556 -37.66 3.11 0.79
N THR A 557 -38.80 2.50 1.11
CA THR A 557 -39.39 1.41 0.30
C THR A 557 -39.80 1.91 -1.09
N ALA A 558 -40.36 3.12 -1.19
CA ALA A 558 -40.67 3.74 -2.46
C ALA A 558 -39.39 4.00 -3.29
N ALA A 559 -38.37 4.59 -2.67
CA ALA A 559 -37.07 4.81 -3.31
C ALA A 559 -36.40 3.50 -3.76
N ALA A 560 -36.52 2.43 -2.97
CA ALA A 560 -36.00 1.12 -3.33
C ALA A 560 -36.72 0.49 -4.53
N LYS A 561 -38.03 0.73 -4.69
CA LYS A 561 -38.79 0.31 -5.88
C LYS A 561 -38.35 1.08 -7.12
N ASP A 562 -38.24 2.41 -7.02
CA ASP A 562 -37.74 3.25 -8.11
C ASP A 562 -36.34 2.79 -8.55
N ARG A 563 -35.45 2.51 -7.57
CA ARG A 563 -34.10 2.03 -7.88
C ARG A 563 -34.08 0.72 -8.64
N LYS A 564 -34.96 -0.23 -8.32
CA LYS A 564 -35.07 -1.53 -9.02
C LYS A 564 -35.51 -1.38 -10.47
N GLU A 565 -36.40 -0.44 -10.74
CA GLU A 565 -36.93 -0.21 -12.09
C GLU A 565 -35.99 0.63 -12.97
N LYS A 566 -35.19 1.52 -12.36
CA LYS A 566 -34.24 2.37 -13.10
C LYS A 566 -33.09 1.60 -13.73
N ASP A 567 -32.81 1.91 -14.99
CA ASP A 567 -31.58 1.51 -15.68
C ASP A 567 -30.42 2.50 -15.45
N LEU A 568 -29.23 2.14 -15.91
CA LEU A 568 -28.04 2.98 -15.78
C LEU A 568 -28.18 4.34 -16.48
N GLN A 569 -28.89 4.43 -17.61
CA GLN A 569 -29.05 5.70 -18.31
C GLN A 569 -29.95 6.64 -17.50
N GLN A 570 -31.03 6.14 -16.90
CA GLN A 570 -31.89 6.92 -16.01
C GLN A 570 -31.17 7.34 -14.74
N GLN A 571 -30.32 6.48 -14.17
CA GLN A 571 -29.61 6.78 -12.91
C GLN A 571 -28.46 7.77 -13.07
N TYR A 572 -27.63 7.60 -14.10
CA TYR A 572 -26.35 8.30 -14.24
C TYR A 572 -26.32 9.33 -15.37
N PHE A 573 -27.21 9.19 -16.34
CA PHE A 573 -27.28 10.03 -17.53
C PHE A 573 -28.70 10.54 -17.79
N SER A 574 -29.45 10.82 -16.72
CA SER A 574 -30.87 11.18 -16.79
C SER A 574 -31.14 12.29 -17.80
N LYS A 575 -32.17 12.08 -18.62
CA LYS A 575 -32.66 13.09 -19.56
C LYS A 575 -33.69 14.01 -18.92
N ASP A 576 -34.24 13.60 -17.79
CA ASP A 576 -35.30 14.32 -17.10
C ASP A 576 -34.71 15.33 -16.13
N GLU A 577 -35.43 16.43 -15.92
CA GLU A 577 -35.07 17.44 -14.92
C GLU A 577 -35.28 16.87 -13.52
N THR A 578 -34.41 17.26 -12.59
CA THR A 578 -34.66 17.06 -11.17
C THR A 578 -35.89 17.86 -10.77
N LYS A 579 -36.84 17.23 -10.07
CA LYS A 579 -38.03 17.88 -9.52
C LYS A 579 -37.90 18.17 -8.03
N ALA A 580 -37.21 17.29 -7.31
CA ALA A 580 -36.93 17.47 -5.89
C ALA A 580 -35.59 16.81 -5.53
N VAL A 581 -34.94 17.32 -4.49
CA VAL A 581 -33.73 16.74 -3.90
C VAL A 581 -34.03 16.31 -2.47
N LEU A 582 -33.80 15.05 -2.17
CA LEU A 582 -33.81 14.53 -0.79
C LEU A 582 -32.39 14.45 -0.29
N MET A 583 -32.13 15.03 0.88
CA MET A 583 -30.85 14.92 1.59
C MET A 583 -31.09 14.29 2.96
N PHE A 584 -30.43 13.17 3.21
CA PHE A 584 -30.38 12.52 4.51
C PHE A 584 -29.04 12.88 5.16
N SER A 585 -29.07 13.61 6.28
CA SER A 585 -27.86 14.16 6.90
C SER A 585 -27.79 13.86 8.39
N GLN A 586 -26.63 13.38 8.84
CA GLN A 586 -26.32 13.27 10.27
C GLN A 586 -25.83 14.59 10.90
N ASN A 587 -25.48 15.59 10.08
CA ASN A 587 -25.06 16.91 10.50
C ASN A 587 -25.70 18.02 9.64
N GLY A 588 -27.01 18.18 9.80
CA GLY A 588 -27.81 19.06 8.93
C GLY A 588 -27.40 20.53 8.96
N GLU A 589 -26.86 21.05 10.07
CA GLU A 589 -26.41 22.45 10.15
C GLU A 589 -25.25 22.72 9.17
N TYR A 590 -24.27 21.81 9.12
CA TYR A 590 -23.15 21.92 8.20
C TYR A 590 -23.56 21.58 6.76
N ASP A 591 -24.32 20.51 6.58
CA ASP A 591 -24.67 20.03 5.25
C ASP A 591 -25.63 20.99 4.52
N CYS A 592 -26.53 21.68 5.21
CA CYS A 592 -27.38 22.72 4.61
C CYS A 592 -26.63 24.01 4.26
N GLU A 593 -25.39 24.20 4.72
CA GLU A 593 -24.59 25.35 4.31
C GLU A 593 -24.07 25.19 2.87
N HIS A 594 -23.81 23.95 2.48
CA HIS A 594 -23.03 23.63 1.30
C HIS A 594 -23.68 22.64 0.35
N TYR A 595 -24.60 21.80 0.83
CA TYR A 595 -25.25 20.71 0.09
C TYR A 595 -24.25 19.78 -0.61
N ALA A 596 -23.01 19.73 -0.12
CA ALA A 596 -21.95 18.92 -0.71
C ALA A 596 -21.95 17.53 -0.09
N TYR A 597 -21.66 16.52 -0.91
CA TYR A 597 -21.51 15.16 -0.43
C TYR A 597 -20.33 15.02 0.54
N ASN A 598 -20.56 14.27 1.61
CA ASN A 598 -19.56 13.73 2.52
C ASN A 598 -20.01 12.34 3.01
N LEU A 599 -19.17 11.65 3.77
CA LEU A 599 -19.49 10.29 4.23
C LEU A 599 -20.70 10.22 5.20
N ASP A 600 -21.08 11.33 5.82
CA ASP A 600 -22.15 11.37 6.83
C ASP A 600 -23.52 11.74 6.23
N ASN A 601 -23.60 11.90 4.90
CA ASN A 601 -24.84 12.24 4.20
C ASN A 601 -25.09 11.41 2.93
N ALA A 602 -26.34 11.41 2.49
CA ALA A 602 -26.78 10.76 1.27
C ALA A 602 -27.81 11.63 0.54
N PHE A 603 -27.75 11.62 -0.79
CA PHE A 603 -28.63 12.40 -1.66
C PHE A 603 -29.41 11.51 -2.63
N LEU A 604 -30.69 11.82 -2.80
CA LEU A 604 -31.53 11.29 -3.88
C LEU A 604 -32.02 12.46 -4.74
N TYR A 605 -31.65 12.45 -6.02
CA TYR A 605 -32.10 13.43 -7.01
C TYR A 605 -33.29 12.84 -7.76
N LEU A 606 -34.49 13.33 -7.45
CA LEU A 606 -35.74 12.77 -7.95
C LEU A 606 -36.13 13.40 -9.28
N THR A 607 -36.50 12.57 -10.24
CA THR A 607 -37.03 12.99 -11.55
C THR A 607 -38.41 12.38 -11.78
N ASP A 608 -39.03 12.67 -12.93
CA ASP A 608 -40.30 12.05 -13.33
C ASP A 608 -40.22 10.52 -13.47
N ALA A 609 -39.01 9.95 -13.49
CA ALA A 609 -38.77 8.51 -13.47
C ALA A 609 -38.91 7.87 -12.08
N ASP A 610 -38.86 8.65 -10.99
CA ASP A 610 -39.01 8.18 -9.60
C ASP A 610 -40.49 8.13 -9.19
N GLN A 611 -41.28 7.34 -9.90
CA GLN A 611 -42.74 7.34 -9.79
C GLN A 611 -43.24 7.08 -8.36
N TYR A 612 -42.64 6.12 -7.65
CA TYR A 612 -43.12 5.72 -6.33
C TYR A 612 -42.74 6.77 -5.28
N THR A 613 -41.50 7.27 -5.31
CA THR A 613 -41.03 8.29 -4.35
C THR A 613 -41.74 9.62 -4.58
N MET A 614 -41.92 10.03 -5.85
CA MET A 614 -42.68 11.24 -6.18
C MET A 614 -44.13 11.13 -5.76
N GLN A 615 -44.76 9.96 -5.91
CA GLN A 615 -46.11 9.73 -5.42
C GLN A 615 -46.18 9.84 -3.89
N TRP A 616 -45.23 9.24 -3.16
CA TRP A 616 -45.18 9.32 -1.70
C TRP A 616 -45.03 10.76 -1.21
N LEU A 617 -44.14 11.55 -1.82
CA LEU A 617 -43.95 12.97 -1.48
C LEU A 617 -45.21 13.80 -1.72
N LYS A 618 -45.97 13.48 -2.77
CA LYS A 618 -47.23 14.15 -3.09
C LYS A 618 -48.32 13.81 -2.08
N GLU A 619 -48.42 12.55 -1.66
CA GLU A 619 -49.40 12.10 -0.66
C GLU A 619 -49.16 12.75 0.72
N HIS A 620 -47.91 13.12 1.01
CA HIS A 620 -47.51 13.79 2.25
C HIS A 620 -47.40 15.33 2.12
N GLU A 621 -47.90 15.92 1.02
CA GLU A 621 -47.87 17.38 0.75
C GLU A 621 -46.44 17.99 0.74
N LEU A 622 -45.40 17.16 0.59
CA LEU A 622 -43.99 17.60 0.60
C LEU A 622 -43.52 18.09 -0.77
N LEU A 623 -44.06 17.53 -1.86
CA LEU A 623 -43.68 17.92 -3.21
C LEU A 623 -44.09 19.36 -3.52
N GLU A 624 -45.29 19.77 -3.07
CA GLU A 624 -45.84 21.13 -3.29
C GLU A 624 -44.97 22.22 -2.64
N LEU A 625 -44.17 21.88 -1.61
CA LEU A 625 -43.25 22.80 -0.94
C LEU A 625 -42.08 23.23 -1.84
N VAL A 626 -41.71 22.39 -2.81
CA VAL A 626 -40.52 22.56 -3.66
C VAL A 626 -40.83 22.64 -5.16
N GLU A 627 -42.08 22.36 -5.56
CA GLU A 627 -42.52 22.42 -6.96
C GLU A 627 -42.67 23.87 -7.49
N ASP A 628 -42.99 24.83 -6.61
CA ASP A 628 -43.32 26.21 -6.97
C ASP A 628 -42.18 27.20 -6.69
N THR A 629 -40.93 26.79 -6.90
CA THR A 629 -39.78 27.69 -6.71
C THR A 629 -39.71 28.74 -7.82
N SER A 630 -40.29 29.89 -7.52
CA SER A 630 -40.29 31.14 -8.28
C SER A 630 -38.93 31.87 -8.33
N ALA A 631 -37.82 31.15 -8.17
CA ALA A 631 -36.50 31.76 -8.08
C ALA A 631 -36.08 32.33 -9.44
N GLU A 632 -36.14 33.66 -9.58
CA GLU A 632 -35.67 34.36 -10.78
C GLU A 632 -34.14 34.22 -10.87
N ILE A 633 -33.65 33.64 -11.97
CA ILE A 633 -32.21 33.44 -12.19
C ILE A 633 -31.60 34.75 -12.73
N GLU A 634 -30.60 35.26 -12.03
CA GLU A 634 -29.85 36.47 -12.41
C GLU A 634 -28.82 36.16 -13.50
N SER A 635 -28.10 35.05 -13.35
CA SER A 635 -27.09 34.64 -14.33
C SER A 635 -26.75 33.16 -14.21
N ILE A 636 -26.22 32.59 -15.30
CA ILE A 636 -25.61 31.26 -15.32
C ILE A 636 -24.19 31.42 -15.86
N THR A 637 -23.19 31.06 -15.06
CA THR A 637 -21.80 31.00 -15.51
C THR A 637 -21.43 29.57 -15.84
N LEU A 638 -21.08 29.32 -17.10
CA LEU A 638 -20.64 28.03 -17.62
C LEU A 638 -19.12 27.95 -17.66
N GLN A 639 -18.59 26.79 -17.28
CA GLN A 639 -17.18 26.47 -17.40
C GLN A 639 -17.01 25.03 -17.93
N ARG A 640 -16.24 24.85 -19.00
CA ARG A 640 -16.06 23.52 -19.61
C ARG A 640 -15.35 22.59 -18.63
N PHE A 641 -15.85 21.37 -18.47
CA PHE A 641 -15.17 20.38 -17.66
C PHE A 641 -13.95 19.82 -18.40
N ASP A 642 -12.76 20.32 -18.05
CA ASP A 642 -11.46 19.79 -18.47
C ASP A 642 -10.59 19.46 -17.24
N PRO A 643 -10.41 18.17 -16.89
CA PRO A 643 -9.61 17.75 -15.74
C PRO A 643 -8.19 18.32 -15.69
N TYR A 644 -7.62 18.78 -16.81
CA TYR A 644 -6.23 19.21 -16.94
C TYR A 644 -6.04 20.69 -17.24
N MET A 645 -7.12 21.45 -17.50
CA MET A 645 -7.02 22.90 -17.72
C MET A 645 -6.55 23.64 -16.45
N GLY A 646 -5.82 24.75 -16.60
CA GLY A 646 -5.32 25.57 -15.49
C GLY A 646 -3.95 25.17 -14.91
N MET A 647 -3.44 25.93 -13.93
CA MET A 647 -2.10 25.71 -13.35
C MET A 647 -1.97 24.41 -12.54
N ASN A 648 -3.08 23.82 -12.10
CA ASN A 648 -3.12 22.61 -11.26
C ASN A 648 -4.06 21.56 -11.89
N GLY A 649 -3.58 20.84 -12.91
CA GLY A 649 -4.27 19.66 -13.47
C GLY A 649 -4.69 18.64 -12.38
N MET A 650 -5.68 17.80 -12.66
CA MET A 650 -6.07 16.72 -11.74
C MET A 650 -4.91 15.72 -11.59
N THR A 651 -4.30 15.68 -10.42
CA THR A 651 -3.11 14.84 -10.12
C THR A 651 -3.39 13.70 -9.15
N TYR A 652 -4.62 13.60 -8.65
CA TYR A 652 -5.06 12.61 -7.68
C TYR A 652 -6.48 12.14 -7.98
N PRO A 653 -6.84 10.92 -7.56
CA PRO A 653 -8.15 10.34 -7.87
C PRO A 653 -9.29 11.05 -7.14
N MET A 654 -10.43 11.18 -7.83
CA MET A 654 -11.67 11.74 -7.30
C MET A 654 -12.88 11.06 -7.94
N GLY A 655 -14.04 11.15 -7.29
CA GLY A 655 -15.31 10.68 -7.82
C GLY A 655 -15.70 11.42 -9.11
N MET A 656 -16.18 10.67 -10.11
CA MET A 656 -16.61 11.20 -11.41
C MET A 656 -18.13 11.37 -11.52
N TYR A 657 -18.87 10.98 -10.49
CA TYR A 657 -20.29 11.30 -10.35
C TYR A 657 -20.44 12.69 -9.72
N PHE A 658 -20.88 13.65 -10.52
CA PHE A 658 -21.17 15.02 -10.09
C PHE A 658 -22.40 15.01 -9.17
N MET A 659 -22.29 15.71 -8.04
CA MET A 659 -23.34 15.94 -7.07
C MET A 659 -23.42 17.44 -6.83
N SER A 660 -24.59 18.03 -7.06
CA SER A 660 -24.80 19.48 -6.96
C SER A 660 -24.53 19.98 -5.54
N TYR A 661 -23.99 21.18 -5.43
CA TYR A 661 -23.65 21.83 -4.16
C TYR A 661 -23.81 23.36 -4.29
N VAL A 662 -23.66 24.07 -3.16
CA VAL A 662 -23.73 25.52 -3.06
C VAL A 662 -22.38 26.09 -2.62
N SER A 663 -22.00 27.24 -3.19
CA SER A 663 -20.84 28.01 -2.75
C SER A 663 -21.05 29.52 -2.87
N GLU A 664 -20.32 30.28 -2.06
CA GLU A 664 -20.25 31.75 -2.11
C GLU A 664 -19.29 32.25 -3.20
N SER A 665 -18.54 31.36 -3.85
CA SER A 665 -17.53 31.70 -4.85
C SER A 665 -17.77 31.02 -6.20
N LEU A 666 -17.49 31.76 -7.28
CA LEU A 666 -17.43 31.24 -8.66
C LEU A 666 -16.18 30.38 -8.94
N ASP A 667 -15.26 30.29 -7.97
CA ASP A 667 -13.99 29.55 -8.08
C ASP A 667 -13.95 28.30 -7.19
N GLU A 668 -14.99 28.05 -6.39
CA GLU A 668 -15.12 26.86 -5.55
C GLU A 668 -15.77 25.71 -6.34
N PHE A 669 -15.00 25.16 -7.28
CA PHE A 669 -15.37 23.93 -7.96
C PHE A 669 -15.23 22.68 -7.05
N ILE A 670 -15.52 21.46 -7.53
CA ILE A 670 -15.19 20.15 -6.91
C ILE A 670 -13.80 20.21 -6.26
N ILE A 671 -12.87 20.90 -6.92
CA ILE A 671 -11.60 21.38 -6.34
C ILE A 671 -11.55 22.89 -6.54
N GLN A 672 -10.96 23.66 -5.62
CA GLN A 672 -10.64 25.09 -5.86
C GLN A 672 -9.67 25.22 -7.05
N LYS A 673 -10.22 25.30 -8.26
CA LYS A 673 -9.48 25.19 -9.52
C LYS A 673 -10.22 25.94 -10.63
N ASP A 674 -9.43 26.55 -11.50
CA ASP A 674 -9.88 27.15 -12.75
C ASP A 674 -9.84 26.11 -13.89
N PHE A 675 -11.01 25.77 -14.45
CA PHE A 675 -11.19 24.91 -15.63
C PHE A 675 -11.24 25.72 -16.93
N GLY A 676 -10.72 26.96 -16.89
CA GLY A 676 -10.57 27.83 -18.05
C GLY A 676 -11.66 28.88 -18.19
N THR A 677 -11.85 29.32 -19.43
CA THR A 677 -12.70 30.47 -19.75
C THR A 677 -14.14 30.26 -19.27
N LYS A 678 -14.59 31.20 -18.44
CA LYS A 678 -15.97 31.27 -17.98
C LYS A 678 -16.82 32.00 -18.99
N TYR A 679 -17.98 31.44 -19.29
CA TYR A 679 -18.98 32.03 -20.17
C TYR A 679 -20.23 32.34 -19.36
N THR A 680 -20.50 33.63 -19.14
CA THR A 680 -21.62 34.09 -18.30
C THR A 680 -22.79 34.52 -19.16
N LEU A 681 -23.94 33.92 -18.88
CA LEU A 681 -25.23 34.19 -19.49
C LEU A 681 -26.06 35.06 -18.57
N THR A 682 -26.60 36.16 -19.11
CA THR A 682 -27.49 37.08 -18.39
C THR A 682 -28.79 37.34 -19.15
N GLU A 683 -28.88 36.96 -20.42
CA GLU A 683 -30.08 37.18 -21.23
C GLU A 683 -31.14 36.12 -20.89
N PRO A 684 -32.39 36.53 -20.60
CA PRO A 684 -33.46 35.59 -20.19
C PRO A 684 -33.72 34.46 -21.19
N GLU A 685 -33.61 34.72 -22.49
CA GLU A 685 -33.82 33.71 -23.54
C GLU A 685 -32.71 32.64 -23.51
N GLU A 686 -31.46 33.04 -23.29
CA GLU A 686 -30.32 32.12 -23.22
C GLU A 686 -30.34 31.30 -21.93
N ILE A 687 -30.76 31.90 -20.82
CA ILE A 687 -30.97 31.21 -19.53
C ILE A 687 -32.08 30.16 -19.68
N GLN A 688 -33.25 30.54 -20.21
CA GLN A 688 -34.36 29.61 -20.43
C GLN A 688 -34.01 28.46 -21.39
N GLY A 689 -33.13 28.70 -22.36
CA GLY A 689 -32.66 27.67 -23.28
C GLY A 689 -31.80 26.58 -22.64
N ILE A 690 -31.15 26.86 -21.51
CA ILE A 690 -30.20 25.93 -20.86
C ILE A 690 -30.78 25.24 -19.64
N LEU A 691 -31.71 25.88 -18.93
CA LEU A 691 -32.28 25.34 -17.69
C LEU A 691 -32.75 23.88 -17.80
N PRO A 692 -33.47 23.47 -18.86
CA PRO A 692 -33.91 22.08 -19.00
C PRO A 692 -32.77 21.06 -19.15
N GLY A 693 -31.57 21.52 -19.49
CA GLY A 693 -30.36 20.70 -19.64
C GLY A 693 -29.54 20.53 -18.36
N LEU A 694 -29.82 21.29 -17.29
CA LEU A 694 -29.04 21.24 -16.06
C LEU A 694 -29.41 20.03 -15.18
N ARG A 695 -28.42 19.39 -14.57
CA ARG A 695 -28.59 18.17 -13.76
C ARG A 695 -27.94 18.34 -12.39
N ASN A 696 -28.64 17.90 -11.34
CA ASN A 696 -28.12 17.87 -9.97
C ASN A 696 -27.15 16.69 -9.75
N GLY A 697 -27.49 15.53 -10.32
CA GLY A 697 -26.64 14.34 -10.33
C GLY A 697 -26.32 13.92 -11.76
N TYR A 698 -25.04 13.77 -12.12
CA TYR A 698 -24.65 13.33 -13.47
C TYR A 698 -23.28 12.67 -13.49
N TYR A 699 -23.13 11.56 -14.20
CA TYR A 699 -21.83 10.92 -14.38
C TYR A 699 -21.05 11.61 -15.51
N MET A 700 -19.90 12.20 -15.19
CA MET A 700 -19.23 13.15 -16.08
C MET A 700 -18.50 12.52 -17.29
N SER A 701 -18.63 11.21 -17.53
CA SER A 701 -17.88 10.48 -18.58
C SER A 701 -18.15 10.96 -20.01
N LYS A 702 -19.25 11.69 -20.24
CA LYS A 702 -19.67 12.19 -21.57
C LYS A 702 -19.32 13.66 -21.80
N GLY A 703 -18.58 14.26 -20.87
CA GLY A 703 -18.16 15.66 -20.92
C GLY A 703 -19.34 16.62 -20.76
N GLY A 704 -19.00 17.92 -20.74
CA GLY A 704 -19.98 18.97 -20.58
C GLY A 704 -19.41 20.19 -19.88
N PHE A 705 -20.31 20.93 -19.23
CA PHE A 705 -20.00 22.18 -18.55
C PHE A 705 -20.51 22.13 -17.12
N LEU A 706 -19.80 22.83 -16.27
CA LEU A 706 -20.19 23.16 -14.92
C LEU A 706 -20.97 24.46 -14.99
N ALA A 707 -22.15 24.48 -14.39
CA ALA A 707 -23.03 25.64 -14.41
C ALA A 707 -23.18 26.18 -12.99
N ALA A 708 -22.59 27.36 -12.74
CA ALA A 708 -22.83 28.12 -11.53
C ALA A 708 -24.06 29.01 -11.75
N VAL A 709 -25.18 28.62 -11.16
CA VAL A 709 -26.46 29.33 -11.26
C VAL A 709 -26.57 30.32 -10.10
N LYS A 710 -26.78 31.59 -10.42
CA LYS A 710 -27.01 32.64 -9.43
C LYS A 710 -28.47 33.08 -9.47
N CYS A 711 -29.20 32.85 -8.38
CA CYS A 711 -30.56 33.36 -8.21
C CYS A 711 -30.52 34.83 -7.74
N LYS A 712 -31.48 35.62 -8.21
CA LYS A 712 -31.62 37.03 -7.87
C LYS A 712 -31.85 37.21 -6.38
N GLY A 713 -31.02 38.04 -5.74
CA GLY A 713 -31.08 38.28 -4.29
C GLY A 713 -30.39 37.21 -3.45
N SER A 714 -29.76 36.21 -4.07
CA SER A 714 -28.84 35.29 -3.40
C SER A 714 -27.39 35.74 -3.56
N ASP A 715 -26.62 35.65 -2.49
CA ASP A 715 -25.16 35.86 -2.52
C ASP A 715 -24.39 34.57 -2.87
N ARG A 716 -25.12 33.46 -3.12
CA ARG A 716 -24.57 32.13 -3.36
C ARG A 716 -24.86 31.62 -4.78
N TYR A 717 -24.01 30.71 -5.24
CA TYR A 717 -24.12 30.00 -6.50
C TYR A 717 -24.49 28.54 -6.25
N THR A 718 -25.48 28.04 -6.96
CA THR A 718 -25.79 26.62 -7.03
C THR A 718 -25.09 26.01 -8.22
N TYR A 719 -24.25 25.02 -7.97
CA TYR A 719 -23.49 24.32 -9.00
C TYR A 719 -24.28 23.12 -9.51
N LEU A 720 -24.51 23.09 -10.82
CA LEU A 720 -25.16 22.03 -11.57
C LEU A 720 -24.26 21.57 -12.73
N PHE A 721 -24.56 20.42 -13.31
CA PHE A 721 -23.87 19.93 -14.50
C PHE A 721 -24.73 20.11 -15.75
N LEU A 722 -24.14 20.62 -16.83
CA LEU A 722 -24.74 20.72 -18.16
C LEU A 722 -24.05 19.70 -19.08
N PRO A 723 -24.65 18.53 -19.32
CA PRO A 723 -24.08 17.52 -20.21
C PRO A 723 -23.84 18.04 -21.62
N GLN A 724 -22.78 17.55 -22.28
CA GLN A 724 -22.37 18.00 -23.61
C GLN A 724 -23.51 17.98 -24.65
N GLN A 725 -24.40 16.98 -24.57
CA GLN A 725 -25.53 16.83 -25.50
C GLN A 725 -26.60 17.94 -25.38
N TYR A 726 -26.65 18.64 -24.25
CA TYR A 726 -27.62 19.72 -23.99
C TYR A 726 -27.01 21.11 -24.14
N VAL A 727 -25.71 21.20 -24.49
CA VAL A 727 -25.04 22.48 -24.70
C VAL A 727 -25.57 23.13 -25.99
N PRO A 728 -26.17 24.33 -25.92
CA PRO A 728 -26.66 25.03 -27.11
C PRO A 728 -25.51 25.55 -27.99
N ASP A 729 -25.80 25.79 -29.27
CA ASP A 729 -24.78 26.19 -30.24
C ASP A 729 -24.17 27.57 -29.95
N TYR A 730 -24.90 28.48 -29.29
CA TYR A 730 -24.36 29.79 -28.88
C TYR A 730 -23.31 29.70 -27.76
N VAL A 731 -23.27 28.58 -27.02
CA VAL A 731 -22.24 28.30 -26.01
C VAL A 731 -21.00 27.62 -26.64
N LYS A 732 -21.19 26.92 -27.77
CA LYS A 732 -20.10 26.19 -28.47
C LYS A 732 -19.16 27.10 -29.29
N GLY A 733 -19.45 28.40 -29.34
CA GLY A 733 -18.79 29.41 -30.19
C GLY A 733 -17.44 29.90 -29.70
#